data_AF-A0A1A9C8Q4-F1
#
_entry.id   AF-A0A1A9C8Q4-F1
#
_cell.length_a   1.000
_cell.length_b   1.000
_cell.length_c   1.000
_cell.angle_alpha   90.00
_cell.angle_beta   90.00
_cell.angle_gamma   90.00
#
_symmetry.space_group_name_H-M   'P 1'
#
loop_
_entity.id
_entity.type
_entity.pdbx_description
1 polymer ?
#
loop_
_entity_poly.entity_id
_entity_poly.type
_entity_poly.pdbx_seq_one_letter_code
_entity_poly.pdbx_strand_id
1 'polypeptide(L)'
;MPPYDARGEENQGKRHRAVLIGVESYTGSRNDLPAVAANLRLMAEALTAEDTGVLDPDDLVVVPRAGGPAAVDPLVAHAALRAARDEATGLLIVYFAGHAIVRPDGGDLNLMFTASRVTRDRRHPFVDTLSWSDSVMPVLRKARADWVVVILDCCFAGNALASFSPAVDQNFALLTAAEPGVEIPPGDPVAGTEFTSALHRLLTRRAEGAGPATFTRLVTGVREAMEHLKAVDGHPWIPDELRHGDDVVLARAKGPAPLPPEPVPPPPPPVPHPPEAPWWRPVADRLRSRLPVLSRRVSRTTVLVVAGAVLLAGAGAWILTGGPSGADGPCAPPLELRVLTDPDLLPTVQKAADVYMARGQRHCRDVNLTVYAAQATDAVAAFRSSSLWQRPPAECPASGDCPRPQRDVGAQPDIWIPAALSSWRRALDDGPGGGTAPASVSAPTSGGASGTASGTTKTPGPAGESAVRLEPLGAVAYTPMVLAVPESMPVAPAVQTGHPLGAIVSALKAAREEPVAILRPDPEGTDGALLATEALYATDPAAMAGLEQTMAQALRPMPSTASELMCALADGSRNGLEDRAAVLVPEQTMARFNLPAGDPARPSCATVTLERRVAQYPSDVPVLDLPFVQVTWRGAERDADERAAAVRDFHRWLSDDPGAQRQFTDDGFRGAGRDERPAPPRKDSPLRAGANERAVREQIPPRSGETVTAASLTDTLRRYREALGPGRVLYLLDNSTSMTDSQVWEGQGRAKDVVARSMSSLGPKDTYGVRLLAVEKGEKATDAVPFGAYATPDGARRTVAGAPVADLDARVADGIRAGLATLRDGPSDDRPRLLVLVTDDEDSAGIGKRERDTLVADAAAAPLVRIVTVSLRNGGCAPGGLDDRLGEATGGRCLDLSDDITTELAAEVAKTGTGDAQ
;
A
#
# COMPACT_ATOMS: atom_id res chain seq x y z
N MET A 1 -32.06 15.02 -12.11
CA MET A 1 -32.71 16.33 -12.39
C MET A 1 -31.97 17.00 -13.56
N PRO A 2 -32.37 18.17 -14.09
CA PRO A 2 -31.40 19.01 -14.82
C PRO A 2 -30.14 19.25 -13.96
N PRO A 3 -28.94 19.34 -14.55
CA PRO A 3 -27.72 19.71 -13.81
C PRO A 3 -27.87 21.09 -13.18
N TYR A 4 -27.26 21.29 -12.01
CA TYR A 4 -27.27 22.59 -11.33
C TYR A 4 -26.50 23.64 -12.16
N ASP A 5 -27.15 24.75 -12.53
CA ASP A 5 -26.48 25.87 -13.20
C ASP A 5 -26.43 27.11 -12.29
N ALA A 6 -25.21 27.55 -11.95
CA ALA A 6 -24.99 28.75 -11.15
C ALA A 6 -25.54 30.04 -11.78
N ARG A 7 -25.75 30.06 -13.10
CA ARG A 7 -26.35 31.18 -13.85
C ARG A 7 -27.82 30.93 -14.23
N GLY A 8 -28.42 29.82 -13.78
CA GLY A 8 -29.85 29.52 -13.94
C GLY A 8 -30.75 30.55 -13.25
N GLU A 9 -31.94 30.79 -13.80
CA GLU A 9 -32.89 31.80 -13.29
C GLU A 9 -33.28 31.54 -11.83
N GLU A 10 -33.39 30.28 -11.44
CA GLU A 10 -33.70 29.82 -10.09
C GLU A 10 -32.56 30.03 -9.07
N ASN A 11 -31.34 30.29 -9.54
CA ASN A 11 -30.15 30.47 -8.70
C ASN A 11 -29.64 31.93 -8.63
N GLN A 12 -30.20 32.87 -9.41
CA GLN A 12 -29.76 34.28 -9.46
C GLN A 12 -29.71 35.01 -8.10
N GLY A 13 -30.46 34.54 -7.09
CA GLY A 13 -30.44 35.09 -5.72
C GLY A 13 -29.37 34.50 -4.79
N LYS A 14 -28.57 33.55 -5.26
CA LYS A 14 -27.59 32.81 -4.45
C LYS A 14 -26.19 33.43 -4.55
N ARG A 15 -25.30 33.03 -3.64
CA ARG A 15 -23.89 33.45 -3.64
C ARG A 15 -23.01 32.29 -4.08
N HIS A 16 -22.14 32.55 -5.04
CA HIS A 16 -21.21 31.59 -5.59
C HIS A 16 -19.77 32.02 -5.25
N ARG A 17 -18.84 31.07 -5.14
CA ARG A 17 -17.44 31.35 -4.79
C ARG A 17 -16.51 30.37 -5.50
N ALA A 18 -15.32 30.84 -5.86
CA ALA A 18 -14.18 30.00 -6.16
C ALA A 18 -13.01 30.34 -5.25
N VAL A 19 -12.32 29.33 -4.69
CA VAL A 19 -11.02 29.49 -4.03
C VAL A 19 -9.97 28.81 -4.88
N LEU A 20 -9.06 29.60 -5.47
CA LEU A 20 -7.98 29.09 -6.32
C LEU A 20 -6.65 29.19 -5.54
N ILE A 21 -6.15 28.06 -5.07
CA ILE A 21 -4.94 27.97 -4.24
C ILE A 21 -3.81 27.41 -5.11
N GLY A 22 -2.72 28.16 -5.23
CA GLY A 22 -1.55 27.73 -5.99
C GLY A 22 -0.27 28.05 -5.23
N VAL A 23 0.56 27.04 -5.00
CA VAL A 23 1.84 27.18 -4.31
C VAL A 23 2.97 26.93 -5.30
N GLU A 24 3.57 28.02 -5.77
CA GLU A 24 4.69 28.00 -6.72
C GLU A 24 6.03 27.71 -6.03
N SER A 25 6.36 28.46 -4.97
CA SER A 25 7.68 28.42 -4.32
C SER A 25 7.67 27.68 -2.99
N TYR A 26 8.75 26.95 -2.70
CA TYR A 26 8.93 26.12 -1.50
C TYR A 26 10.24 26.41 -0.78
N THR A 27 10.31 26.08 0.51
CA THR A 27 11.52 26.18 1.32
C THR A 27 12.09 24.80 1.65
N GLY A 28 13.42 24.70 1.73
CA GLY A 28 14.11 23.45 2.01
C GLY A 28 14.55 22.72 0.73
N SER A 29 14.27 21.42 0.64
CA SER A 29 14.83 20.51 -0.37
C SER A 29 13.82 20.02 -1.42
N ARG A 30 12.71 20.76 -1.62
CA ARG A 30 11.65 20.40 -2.57
C ARG A 30 11.59 21.45 -3.68
N ASN A 31 11.49 21.00 -4.93
CA ASN A 31 11.60 21.86 -6.11
C ASN A 31 10.37 22.77 -6.26
N ASP A 32 10.60 24.01 -6.70
CA ASP A 32 9.56 24.96 -7.08
C ASP A 32 8.76 24.47 -8.30
N LEU A 33 7.51 24.93 -8.42
CA LEU A 33 6.53 24.54 -9.44
C LEU A 33 6.04 25.77 -10.23
N PRO A 34 6.87 26.37 -11.11
CA PRO A 34 6.54 27.60 -11.84
C PRO A 34 5.29 27.51 -12.73
N ALA A 35 4.91 26.30 -13.17
CA ALA A 35 3.67 26.07 -13.92
C ALA A 35 2.40 26.46 -13.12
N VAL A 36 2.47 26.50 -11.78
CA VAL A 36 1.32 26.83 -10.91
C VAL A 36 0.82 28.26 -11.13
N ALA A 37 1.70 29.20 -11.50
CA ALA A 37 1.29 30.56 -11.86
C ALA A 37 0.44 30.58 -13.15
N ALA A 38 0.80 29.77 -14.15
CA ALA A 38 0.01 29.61 -15.36
C ALA A 38 -1.32 28.87 -15.08
N ASN A 39 -1.31 27.85 -14.23
CA ASN A 39 -2.51 27.12 -13.79
C ASN A 39 -3.56 28.02 -13.14
N LEU A 40 -3.17 28.83 -12.15
CA LEU A 40 -4.09 29.76 -11.49
C LEU A 40 -4.71 30.76 -12.48
N ARG A 41 -3.89 31.27 -13.41
CA ARG A 41 -4.34 32.19 -14.47
C ARG A 41 -5.36 31.51 -15.39
N LEU A 42 -5.10 30.27 -15.82
CA LEU A 42 -6.00 29.48 -16.66
C LEU A 42 -7.32 29.16 -15.96
N MET A 43 -7.29 28.74 -14.70
CA MET A 43 -8.52 28.43 -13.95
C MET A 43 -9.36 29.68 -13.66
N ALA A 44 -8.72 30.82 -13.38
CA ALA A 44 -9.44 32.09 -13.27
C ALA A 44 -10.11 32.48 -14.60
N GLU A 45 -9.35 32.46 -15.71
CA GLU A 45 -9.84 32.74 -17.07
C GLU A 45 -11.01 31.82 -17.46
N ALA A 46 -10.94 30.53 -17.14
CA ALA A 46 -11.97 29.54 -17.47
C ALA A 46 -13.28 29.75 -16.69
N LEU A 47 -13.21 30.09 -15.39
CA LEU A 47 -14.40 30.24 -14.55
C LEU A 47 -15.14 31.57 -14.78
N THR A 48 -14.45 32.61 -15.27
CA THR A 48 -15.02 33.96 -15.49
C THR A 48 -15.10 34.38 -16.96
N ALA A 49 -14.96 33.45 -17.91
CA ALA A 49 -15.06 33.76 -19.34
C ALA A 49 -16.45 34.33 -19.70
N GLU A 50 -16.51 35.38 -20.52
CA GLU A 50 -17.76 36.10 -20.85
C GLU A 50 -18.82 35.18 -21.48
N ASP A 51 -18.41 34.36 -22.47
CA ASP A 51 -19.28 33.41 -23.17
C ASP A 51 -19.65 32.17 -22.31
N THR A 52 -18.69 31.59 -21.59
CA THR A 52 -18.82 30.23 -21.02
C THR A 52 -18.62 30.13 -19.50
N GLY A 53 -18.02 31.12 -18.84
CA GLY A 53 -17.76 31.11 -17.40
C GLY A 53 -19.05 31.08 -16.56
N VAL A 54 -18.98 30.46 -15.39
CA VAL A 54 -20.12 30.28 -14.46
C VAL A 54 -20.09 31.23 -13.26
N LEU A 55 -18.96 31.89 -12.99
CA LEU A 55 -18.79 32.85 -11.89
C LEU A 55 -18.53 34.27 -12.41
N ASP A 56 -18.72 35.28 -11.57
CA ASP A 56 -18.24 36.64 -11.83
C ASP A 56 -16.83 36.85 -11.23
N PRO A 57 -16.00 37.78 -11.73
CA PRO A 57 -14.65 38.00 -11.22
C PRO A 57 -14.55 38.30 -9.71
N ASP A 58 -15.58 38.91 -9.13
CA ASP A 58 -15.65 39.20 -7.69
C ASP A 58 -16.00 37.98 -6.81
N ASP A 59 -16.32 36.82 -7.42
CA ASP A 59 -16.52 35.55 -6.71
C ASP A 59 -15.21 34.78 -6.47
N LEU A 60 -14.10 35.20 -7.08
CA LEU A 60 -12.82 34.50 -7.07
C LEU A 60 -11.88 34.98 -5.95
N VAL A 61 -11.51 34.05 -5.07
CA VAL A 61 -10.48 34.22 -4.04
C VAL A 61 -9.22 33.47 -4.46
N VAL A 62 -8.26 34.19 -5.04
CA VAL A 62 -6.96 33.61 -5.45
C VAL A 62 -5.95 33.72 -4.31
N VAL A 63 -5.25 32.61 -4.02
CA VAL A 63 -4.24 32.47 -2.97
C VAL A 63 -2.96 31.90 -3.60
N PRO A 64 -1.85 32.67 -3.67
CA PRO A 64 -1.68 34.04 -3.19
C PRO A 64 -2.47 35.04 -4.03
N ARG A 65 -2.87 36.16 -3.41
CA ARG A 65 -3.52 37.27 -4.13
C ARG A 65 -2.54 37.87 -5.14
N ALA A 66 -3.02 38.24 -6.32
CA ALA A 66 -2.20 38.94 -7.32
C ALA A 66 -1.51 40.18 -6.72
N GLY A 67 -0.18 40.25 -6.86
CA GLY A 67 0.66 41.29 -6.24
C GLY A 67 0.96 41.13 -4.75
N GLY A 68 0.53 40.02 -4.13
CA GLY A 68 0.88 39.64 -2.76
C GLY A 68 2.23 38.92 -2.64
N PRO A 69 2.58 38.41 -1.45
CA PRO A 69 3.78 37.60 -1.25
C PRO A 69 3.74 36.29 -2.06
N ALA A 70 4.88 35.89 -2.62
CA ALA A 70 5.02 34.59 -3.30
C ALA A 70 4.98 33.39 -2.33
N ALA A 71 5.32 33.63 -1.04
CA ALA A 71 5.21 32.62 -0.01
C ALA A 71 3.74 32.43 0.41
N VAL A 72 3.25 31.20 0.31
CA VAL A 72 1.88 30.81 0.65
C VAL A 72 1.86 30.10 1.99
N ASP A 73 0.92 30.49 2.85
CA ASP A 73 0.77 30.00 4.21
C ASP A 73 -0.49 29.13 4.37
N PRO A 74 -0.42 27.98 5.08
CA PRO A 74 -1.54 27.04 5.22
C PRO A 74 -2.73 27.64 6.00
N LEU A 75 -2.47 28.51 6.99
CA LEU A 75 -3.53 29.16 7.77
C LEU A 75 -4.26 30.21 6.94
N VAL A 76 -3.56 30.92 6.04
CA VAL A 76 -4.15 31.84 5.07
C VAL A 76 -5.05 31.10 4.08
N ALA A 77 -4.56 29.99 3.50
CA ALA A 77 -5.35 29.16 2.60
C ALA A 77 -6.59 28.56 3.29
N HIS A 78 -6.43 28.00 4.50
CA HIS A 78 -7.53 27.46 5.30
C HIS A 78 -8.49 28.55 5.82
N ALA A 79 -8.03 29.80 6.01
CA ALA A 79 -8.91 30.94 6.27
C ALA A 79 -9.75 31.32 5.03
N ALA A 80 -9.16 31.34 3.83
CA ALA A 80 -9.88 31.57 2.58
C ALA A 80 -10.96 30.50 2.32
N LEU A 81 -10.61 29.21 2.50
CA LEU A 81 -11.58 28.11 2.42
C LEU A 81 -12.73 28.28 3.42
N ARG A 82 -12.42 28.68 4.67
CA ARG A 82 -13.46 28.92 5.69
C ARG A 82 -14.35 30.11 5.35
N ALA A 83 -13.81 31.20 4.81
CA ALA A 83 -14.61 32.36 4.40
C ALA A 83 -15.55 32.02 3.23
N ALA A 84 -15.02 31.42 2.16
CA ALA A 84 -15.82 31.02 1.01
C ALA A 84 -16.94 30.02 1.36
N ARG A 85 -16.69 29.10 2.31
CA ARG A 85 -17.70 28.19 2.90
C ARG A 85 -18.83 28.91 3.66
N ASP A 86 -18.56 30.02 4.36
CA ASP A 86 -19.61 30.82 5.02
C ASP A 86 -20.37 31.72 4.03
N GLU A 87 -19.69 32.22 2.99
CA GLU A 87 -20.28 33.12 1.99
C GLU A 87 -21.10 32.43 0.90
N ALA A 88 -20.71 31.21 0.48
CA ALA A 88 -21.36 30.49 -0.60
C ALA A 88 -22.69 29.85 -0.16
N THR A 89 -23.75 30.15 -0.91
CA THR A 89 -25.09 29.55 -0.77
C THR A 89 -25.57 28.86 -2.05
N GLY A 90 -24.80 28.95 -3.14
CA GLY A 90 -25.09 28.33 -4.42
C GLY A 90 -24.03 27.31 -4.82
N LEU A 91 -22.96 27.76 -5.48
CA LEU A 91 -21.84 26.94 -5.94
C LEU A 91 -20.54 27.37 -5.23
N LEU A 92 -19.84 26.42 -4.62
CA LEU A 92 -18.48 26.61 -4.09
C LEU A 92 -17.50 25.74 -4.88
N ILE A 93 -16.59 26.39 -5.63
CA ILE A 93 -15.48 25.73 -6.31
C ILE A 93 -14.20 25.89 -5.46
N VAL A 94 -13.41 24.82 -5.34
CA VAL A 94 -12.06 24.86 -4.78
C VAL A 94 -11.11 24.23 -5.78
N TYR A 95 -10.03 24.93 -6.11
CA TYR A 95 -8.94 24.41 -6.94
C TYR A 95 -7.64 24.51 -6.15
N PHE A 96 -6.85 23.44 -6.12
CA PHE A 96 -5.51 23.43 -5.55
C PHE A 96 -4.49 23.00 -6.61
N ALA A 97 -3.37 23.71 -6.70
CA ALA A 97 -2.21 23.32 -7.50
C ALA A 97 -0.90 23.47 -6.70
N GLY A 98 -0.07 22.43 -6.74
CA GLY A 98 1.23 22.43 -6.06
C GLY A 98 1.66 21.03 -5.62
N HIS A 99 2.64 20.96 -4.72
CA HIS A 99 3.01 19.71 -4.06
C HIS A 99 1.94 19.25 -3.08
N ALA A 100 1.78 17.93 -3.01
CA ALA A 100 1.17 17.25 -1.88
C ALA A 100 2.05 16.06 -1.46
N ILE A 101 1.74 15.46 -0.31
CA ILE A 101 2.42 14.28 0.22
C ILE A 101 1.41 13.40 0.95
N VAL A 102 1.54 12.09 0.82
CA VAL A 102 0.67 11.13 1.53
C VAL A 102 1.39 10.60 2.76
N ARG A 103 0.62 10.28 3.81
CA ARG A 103 1.13 9.49 4.94
C ARG A 103 1.78 8.18 4.47
N PRO A 104 2.76 7.60 5.19
CA PRO A 104 3.40 6.33 4.81
C PRO A 104 2.45 5.12 4.75
N ASP A 105 1.28 5.25 5.37
CA ASP A 105 0.16 4.30 5.38
C ASP A 105 -0.80 4.46 4.17
N GLY A 106 -0.59 5.46 3.31
CA GLY A 106 -1.45 5.77 2.17
C GLY A 106 -2.75 6.53 2.50
N GLY A 107 -3.09 6.69 3.78
CA GLY A 107 -4.46 6.98 4.24
C GLY A 107 -4.91 8.44 4.26
N ASP A 108 -4.01 9.43 4.15
CA ASP A 108 -4.38 10.85 4.05
C ASP A 108 -3.41 11.66 3.18
N LEU A 109 -3.98 12.51 2.33
CA LEU A 109 -3.29 13.44 1.45
C LEU A 109 -3.07 14.78 2.17
N ASN A 110 -1.82 15.23 2.26
CA ASN A 110 -1.46 16.51 2.87
C ASN A 110 -1.02 17.50 1.78
N LEU A 111 -1.81 18.56 1.60
CA LEU A 111 -1.52 19.66 0.68
C LEU A 111 -0.37 20.50 1.24
N MET A 112 0.64 20.80 0.40
CA MET A 112 1.86 21.49 0.83
C MET A 112 1.91 22.96 0.40
N PHE A 113 2.45 23.77 1.31
CA PHE A 113 2.60 25.21 1.30
C PHE A 113 4.09 25.58 1.40
N THR A 114 4.45 26.85 1.24
CA THR A 114 5.85 27.28 1.09
C THR A 114 6.74 26.90 2.28
N ALA A 115 6.18 26.81 3.49
CA ALA A 115 6.90 26.43 4.72
C ALA A 115 6.78 24.92 5.09
N SER A 116 6.02 24.12 4.35
CA SER A 116 5.75 22.73 4.68
C SER A 116 7.02 21.86 4.69
N ARG A 117 7.15 20.99 5.70
CA ARG A 117 8.28 20.07 5.83
C ARG A 117 7.84 18.72 6.39
N VAL A 118 8.57 17.69 5.99
CA VAL A 118 8.47 16.35 6.58
C VAL A 118 9.26 16.32 7.88
N THR A 119 8.70 15.71 8.92
CA THR A 119 9.32 15.56 10.25
C THR A 119 9.64 14.09 10.56
N ARG A 120 10.28 13.85 11.71
CA ARG A 120 10.57 12.49 12.21
C ARG A 120 9.52 12.00 13.23
N ASP A 121 8.50 12.79 13.55
CA ASP A 121 7.36 12.33 14.34
C ASP A 121 6.43 11.51 13.43
N ARG A 122 6.23 10.22 13.74
CA ARG A 122 5.31 9.36 12.99
C ARG A 122 3.82 9.71 13.22
N ARG A 123 3.49 10.47 14.28
CA ARG A 123 2.12 10.93 14.54
C ARG A 123 1.78 12.18 13.72
N HIS A 124 2.72 13.12 13.61
CA HIS A 124 2.63 14.32 12.78
C HIS A 124 3.81 14.36 11.77
N PRO A 125 3.82 13.46 10.76
CA PRO A 125 4.93 13.35 9.81
C PRO A 125 5.05 14.58 8.91
N PHE A 126 4.00 15.39 8.81
CA PHE A 126 3.96 16.63 8.05
C PHE A 126 3.56 17.78 8.97
N VAL A 127 4.22 18.92 8.81
CA VAL A 127 3.89 20.16 9.54
C VAL A 127 3.86 21.33 8.57
N ASP A 128 3.04 22.33 8.91
CA ASP A 128 2.68 23.46 8.06
C ASP A 128 2.06 23.03 6.71
N THR A 129 1.38 21.87 6.69
CA THR A 129 0.51 21.35 5.62
C THR A 129 -0.97 21.53 5.97
N LEU A 130 -1.86 21.24 5.02
CA LEU A 130 -3.28 20.97 5.31
C LEU A 130 -3.61 19.52 4.96
N SER A 131 -3.98 18.73 5.97
CA SER A 131 -4.54 17.39 5.79
C SER A 131 -5.88 17.47 5.05
N TRP A 132 -6.10 16.60 4.08
CA TRP A 132 -7.35 16.51 3.36
C TRP A 132 -8.48 16.04 4.28
N SER A 133 -8.26 14.96 5.03
CA SER A 133 -9.25 14.36 5.93
C SER A 133 -9.54 15.21 7.18
N ASP A 134 -8.53 15.81 7.82
CA ASP A 134 -8.68 16.56 9.07
C ASP A 134 -8.84 18.08 8.89
N SER A 135 -8.33 18.66 7.80
CA SER A 135 -8.30 20.14 7.63
C SER A 135 -9.15 20.68 6.49
N VAL A 136 -9.25 19.97 5.36
CA VAL A 136 -10.00 20.47 4.18
C VAL A 136 -11.44 19.98 4.20
N MET A 137 -11.67 18.67 4.23
CA MET A 137 -13.02 18.11 4.24
C MET A 137 -13.88 18.59 5.43
N PRO A 138 -13.38 18.69 6.68
CA PRO A 138 -14.18 19.16 7.82
C PRO A 138 -14.55 20.65 7.76
N VAL A 139 -13.99 21.41 6.82
CA VAL A 139 -14.45 22.75 6.43
C VAL A 139 -15.52 22.64 5.34
N LEU A 140 -15.22 21.96 4.23
CA LEU A 140 -16.12 21.91 3.06
C LEU A 140 -17.44 21.17 3.34
N ARG A 141 -17.45 20.14 4.19
CA ARG A 141 -18.66 19.47 4.73
C ARG A 141 -19.63 20.38 5.49
N LYS A 142 -19.22 21.62 5.78
CA LYS A 142 -20.01 22.64 6.50
C LYS A 142 -20.36 23.85 5.61
N ALA A 143 -20.14 23.76 4.30
CA ALA A 143 -20.59 24.75 3.34
C ALA A 143 -22.12 24.70 3.20
N ARG A 144 -22.74 25.88 3.06
CA ARG A 144 -24.18 26.03 2.79
C ARG A 144 -24.51 26.20 1.31
N ALA A 145 -23.53 25.94 0.44
CA ALA A 145 -23.69 25.87 -1.00
C ALA A 145 -24.52 24.63 -1.37
N ASP A 146 -25.44 24.76 -2.33
CA ASP A 146 -26.16 23.61 -2.91
C ASP A 146 -25.17 22.58 -3.49
N TRP A 147 -24.06 23.07 -4.04
CA TRP A 147 -22.97 22.28 -4.63
C TRP A 147 -21.59 22.74 -4.16
N VAL A 148 -20.75 21.76 -3.79
CA VAL A 148 -19.30 21.93 -3.64
C VAL A 148 -18.58 21.15 -4.75
N VAL A 149 -17.58 21.76 -5.38
CA VAL A 149 -16.74 21.11 -6.39
C VAL A 149 -15.28 21.35 -6.04
N VAL A 150 -14.48 20.28 -5.91
CA VAL A 150 -13.06 20.35 -5.62
C VAL A 150 -12.26 19.76 -6.78
N ILE A 151 -11.18 20.44 -7.18
CA ILE A 151 -10.25 20.00 -8.22
C ILE A 151 -8.83 20.05 -7.62
N LEU A 152 -8.13 18.91 -7.64
CA LEU A 152 -6.78 18.77 -7.05
C LEU A 152 -5.73 18.46 -8.14
N ASP A 153 -4.88 19.43 -8.46
CA ASP A 153 -3.77 19.33 -9.41
C ASP A 153 -2.42 19.21 -8.67
N CYS A 154 -2.18 18.01 -8.12
CA CYS A 154 -1.00 17.69 -7.33
C CYS A 154 -0.65 16.20 -7.43
N CYS A 155 0.60 15.85 -7.12
CA CYS A 155 0.97 14.44 -6.93
C CYS A 155 0.12 13.81 -5.82
N PHE A 156 -0.23 12.54 -6.02
CA PHE A 156 -1.04 11.70 -5.14
C PHE A 156 -2.47 12.21 -4.91
N ALA A 157 -2.99 13.08 -5.79
CA ALA A 157 -4.32 13.68 -5.64
C ALA A 157 -5.42 12.64 -5.38
N GLY A 158 -5.37 11.47 -6.03
CA GLY A 158 -6.33 10.38 -5.84
C GLY A 158 -6.42 9.83 -4.41
N ASN A 159 -5.39 9.97 -3.56
CA ASN A 159 -5.50 9.59 -2.14
C ASN A 159 -6.55 10.43 -1.38
N ALA A 160 -6.99 11.57 -1.92
CA ALA A 160 -8.13 12.32 -1.40
C ALA A 160 -9.47 11.54 -1.50
N LEU A 161 -9.59 10.62 -2.47
CA LEU A 161 -10.81 9.85 -2.73
C LEU A 161 -11.16 8.93 -1.55
N ALA A 162 -10.15 8.33 -0.91
CA ALA A 162 -10.34 7.45 0.26
C ALA A 162 -10.96 8.15 1.48
N SER A 163 -10.86 9.49 1.57
CA SER A 163 -11.51 10.32 2.61
C SER A 163 -12.68 11.15 2.06
N PHE A 164 -13.14 10.88 0.84
CA PHE A 164 -14.29 11.55 0.24
C PHE A 164 -15.57 11.26 1.02
N SER A 165 -15.96 12.21 1.86
CA SER A 165 -17.05 12.05 2.80
C SER A 165 -17.85 13.36 2.88
N PRO A 166 -18.83 13.59 1.98
CA PRO A 166 -19.73 14.75 2.08
C PRO A 166 -20.68 14.69 3.29
N ALA A 167 -21.51 15.71 3.47
CA ALA A 167 -22.72 15.57 4.31
C ALA A 167 -23.84 14.90 3.50
N VAL A 168 -24.77 14.20 4.17
CA VAL A 168 -25.80 13.36 3.53
C VAL A 168 -26.61 14.11 2.47
N ASP A 169 -27.02 15.35 2.77
CA ASP A 169 -27.84 16.18 1.87
C ASP A 169 -27.01 17.16 1.01
N GLN A 170 -25.67 17.06 1.03
CA GLN A 170 -24.78 18.02 0.37
C GLN A 170 -24.24 17.47 -0.95
N ASN A 171 -24.63 18.06 -2.08
CA ASN A 171 -24.02 17.70 -3.36
C ASN A 171 -22.54 18.12 -3.37
N PHE A 172 -21.67 17.18 -3.72
CA PHE A 172 -20.23 17.35 -3.66
C PHE A 172 -19.59 16.57 -4.81
N ALA A 173 -18.67 17.20 -5.55
CA ALA A 173 -17.83 16.51 -6.53
C ALA A 173 -16.34 16.77 -6.22
N LEU A 174 -15.51 15.74 -6.38
CA LEU A 174 -14.05 15.79 -6.30
C LEU A 174 -13.49 15.23 -7.61
N LEU A 175 -12.65 16.01 -8.28
CA LEU A 175 -11.85 15.58 -9.42
C LEU A 175 -10.36 15.68 -9.04
N THR A 176 -9.61 14.62 -9.24
CA THR A 176 -8.17 14.54 -8.97
C THR A 176 -7.41 14.46 -10.30
N ALA A 177 -6.27 15.14 -10.39
CA ALA A 177 -5.43 15.10 -11.58
C ALA A 177 -4.90 13.69 -11.87
N ALA A 178 -4.85 12.81 -10.87
CA ALA A 178 -4.48 11.41 -11.01
C ALA A 178 -5.23 10.51 -10.01
N GLU A 179 -5.21 9.20 -10.28
CA GLU A 179 -5.59 8.09 -9.40
C GLU A 179 -4.70 8.00 -8.12
N PRO A 180 -5.05 7.17 -7.12
CA PRO A 180 -4.27 7.07 -5.87
C PRO A 180 -2.84 6.53 -6.08
N GLY A 181 -1.88 7.05 -5.32
CA GLY A 181 -0.48 6.61 -5.35
C GLY A 181 0.40 7.22 -6.44
N VAL A 182 -0.15 8.09 -7.31
CA VAL A 182 0.50 8.56 -8.55
C VAL A 182 1.19 9.92 -8.44
N GLU A 183 2.43 10.03 -8.94
CA GLU A 183 3.09 11.34 -9.17
C GLU A 183 2.83 11.89 -10.59
N ILE A 184 2.49 13.19 -10.69
CA ILE A 184 2.21 13.87 -11.96
C ILE A 184 3.36 14.81 -12.39
N PRO A 185 3.63 14.97 -13.70
CA PRO A 185 4.62 15.91 -14.21
C PRO A 185 4.37 17.36 -13.74
N PRO A 186 5.43 18.14 -13.43
CA PRO A 186 5.31 19.47 -12.82
C PRO A 186 4.78 20.59 -13.74
N GLY A 187 4.44 20.27 -15.00
CA GLY A 187 3.95 21.23 -16.00
C GLY A 187 5.01 22.11 -16.64
N ASP A 188 4.60 22.88 -17.66
CA ASP A 188 5.42 23.90 -18.31
C ASP A 188 5.22 25.27 -17.64
N PRO A 189 6.27 26.09 -17.42
CA PRO A 189 6.17 27.41 -16.77
C PRO A 189 5.24 28.43 -17.44
N VAL A 190 4.93 28.27 -18.73
CA VAL A 190 4.15 29.22 -19.54
C VAL A 190 2.76 28.66 -19.86
N ALA A 191 2.66 27.37 -20.17
CA ALA A 191 1.40 26.71 -20.48
C ALA A 191 0.65 26.21 -19.22
N GLY A 192 1.35 25.82 -18.15
CA GLY A 192 0.77 25.15 -16.98
C GLY A 192 0.97 23.63 -17.03
N THR A 193 0.28 22.90 -16.15
CA THR A 193 0.16 21.43 -16.25
C THR A 193 -0.73 21.05 -17.43
N GLU A 194 -0.51 19.86 -18.01
CA GLU A 194 -1.35 19.39 -19.12
C GLU A 194 -2.79 19.11 -18.69
N PHE A 195 -2.98 18.66 -17.44
CA PHE A 195 -4.29 18.51 -16.81
C PHE A 195 -5.05 19.84 -16.75
N THR A 196 -4.47 20.90 -16.15
CA THR A 196 -5.14 22.20 -16.06
C THR A 196 -5.28 22.88 -17.44
N SER A 197 -4.32 22.66 -18.34
CA SER A 197 -4.45 23.06 -19.74
C SER A 197 -5.60 22.37 -20.46
N ALA A 198 -5.88 21.10 -20.16
CA ALA A 198 -7.03 20.38 -20.69
C ALA A 198 -8.35 20.90 -20.10
N LEU A 199 -8.43 21.10 -18.78
CA LEU A 199 -9.59 21.71 -18.12
C LEU A 199 -9.93 23.08 -18.73
N HIS A 200 -8.94 23.96 -18.89
CA HIS A 200 -9.14 25.27 -19.53
C HIS A 200 -9.70 25.15 -20.95
N ARG A 201 -9.15 24.24 -21.78
CA ARG A 201 -9.65 23.99 -23.14
C ARG A 201 -11.11 23.52 -23.12
N LEU A 202 -11.48 22.60 -22.22
CA LEU A 202 -12.83 22.04 -22.11
C LEU A 202 -13.87 23.07 -21.62
N LEU A 203 -13.46 23.99 -20.75
CA LEU A 203 -14.32 25.04 -20.18
C LEU A 203 -14.46 26.26 -21.11
N THR A 204 -13.40 26.65 -21.84
CA THR A 204 -13.40 27.85 -22.71
C THR A 204 -13.65 27.56 -24.19
N ARG A 205 -13.02 26.54 -24.78
CA ARG A 205 -13.02 26.31 -26.24
C ARG A 205 -14.15 25.38 -26.67
N ARG A 206 -15.36 25.70 -26.25
CA ARG A 206 -16.58 24.93 -26.55
C ARG A 206 -17.04 25.19 -27.98
N ALA A 207 -17.40 24.12 -28.70
CA ALA A 207 -17.96 24.23 -30.05
C ALA A 207 -19.33 24.92 -30.03
N GLU A 208 -19.69 25.63 -31.10
CA GLU A 208 -21.00 26.27 -31.21
C GLU A 208 -22.12 25.24 -31.25
N GLY A 209 -23.18 25.47 -30.46
CA GLY A 209 -24.25 24.49 -30.25
C GLY A 209 -23.90 23.33 -29.32
N ALA A 210 -22.67 23.23 -28.80
CA ALA A 210 -22.36 22.29 -27.73
C ALA A 210 -23.07 22.74 -26.43
N GLY A 211 -23.81 21.82 -25.82
CA GLY A 211 -24.47 22.05 -24.52
C GLY A 211 -23.46 22.33 -23.38
N PRO A 212 -23.95 22.60 -22.15
CA PRO A 212 -23.07 22.97 -21.04
C PRO A 212 -22.02 21.89 -20.73
N ALA A 213 -20.86 22.34 -20.22
CA ALA A 213 -19.90 21.47 -19.57
C ALA A 213 -20.44 21.17 -18.16
N THR A 214 -20.89 19.94 -17.95
CA THR A 214 -21.19 19.44 -16.62
C THR A 214 -19.95 18.78 -16.02
N PHE A 215 -19.91 18.52 -14.72
CA PHE A 215 -18.80 17.80 -14.07
C PHE A 215 -18.57 16.44 -14.74
N THR A 216 -19.63 15.67 -15.01
CA THR A 216 -19.50 14.38 -15.73
C THR A 216 -18.83 14.55 -17.11
N ARG A 217 -19.20 15.58 -17.87
CA ARG A 217 -18.61 15.85 -19.19
C ARG A 217 -17.17 16.35 -19.12
N LEU A 218 -16.82 17.08 -18.05
CA LEU A 218 -15.47 17.56 -17.80
C LEU A 218 -14.53 16.39 -17.46
N VAL A 219 -15.01 15.45 -16.62
CA VAL A 219 -14.35 14.16 -16.32
C VAL A 219 -14.07 13.36 -17.60
N THR A 220 -15.08 13.12 -18.44
CA THR A 220 -14.88 12.36 -19.69
C THR A 220 -13.86 13.05 -20.60
N GLY A 221 -14.05 14.35 -20.86
CA GLY A 221 -13.16 15.10 -21.75
C GLY A 221 -11.73 15.27 -21.23
N VAL A 222 -11.50 15.29 -19.91
CA VAL A 222 -10.14 15.35 -19.36
C VAL A 222 -9.46 13.99 -19.38
N ARG A 223 -10.18 12.88 -19.15
CA ARG A 223 -9.66 11.52 -19.35
C ARG A 223 -9.29 11.28 -20.83
N GLU A 224 -10.15 11.66 -21.78
CA GLU A 224 -9.84 11.64 -23.23
C GLU A 224 -8.60 12.49 -23.56
N ALA A 225 -8.43 13.66 -22.94
CA ALA A 225 -7.28 14.53 -23.17
C ALA A 225 -5.96 14.01 -22.55
N MET A 226 -6.02 13.18 -21.50
CA MET A 226 -4.86 12.60 -20.82
C MET A 226 -4.50 11.18 -21.31
N GLU A 227 -5.38 10.48 -22.05
CA GLU A 227 -5.23 9.07 -22.46
C GLU A 227 -3.85 8.71 -23.05
N HIS A 228 -3.26 9.63 -23.83
CA HIS A 228 -1.98 9.43 -24.51
C HIS A 228 -0.77 9.98 -23.72
N LEU A 229 -1.01 10.63 -22.58
CA LEU A 229 0.02 11.21 -21.72
C LEU A 229 0.44 10.22 -20.63
N LYS A 230 1.63 10.45 -20.07
CA LYS A 230 2.25 9.63 -19.03
C LYS A 230 2.48 10.44 -17.76
N ALA A 231 2.24 9.79 -16.64
CA ALA A 231 2.63 10.25 -15.32
C ALA A 231 4.13 9.99 -15.07
N VAL A 232 4.66 10.37 -13.90
CA VAL A 232 6.13 10.50 -13.69
C VAL A 232 6.91 9.19 -13.85
N ASP A 233 6.38 8.04 -13.39
CA ASP A 233 7.02 6.73 -13.57
C ASP A 233 6.74 6.05 -14.93
N GLY A 234 5.81 6.59 -15.73
CA GLY A 234 5.47 6.06 -17.05
C GLY A 234 4.15 5.27 -17.17
N HIS A 235 3.39 5.06 -16.08
CA HIS A 235 2.00 4.61 -16.20
C HIS A 235 1.11 5.64 -16.93
N PRO A 236 -0.02 5.23 -17.53
CA PRO A 236 -0.94 6.15 -18.22
C PRO A 236 -1.45 7.23 -17.25
N TRP A 237 -1.49 8.50 -17.67
CA TRP A 237 -2.01 9.55 -16.79
C TRP A 237 -3.55 9.47 -16.73
N ILE A 238 -4.10 8.92 -15.64
CA ILE A 238 -5.55 8.73 -15.45
C ILE A 238 -6.07 9.68 -14.36
N PRO A 239 -6.76 10.79 -14.71
CA PRO A 239 -7.58 11.55 -13.77
C PRO A 239 -8.72 10.72 -13.19
N ASP A 240 -9.13 11.03 -11.96
CA ASP A 240 -10.13 10.24 -11.23
C ASP A 240 -11.11 11.10 -10.42
N GLU A 241 -12.26 10.54 -10.04
CA GLU A 241 -13.32 11.32 -9.39
C GLU A 241 -14.19 10.55 -8.40
N LEU A 242 -14.76 11.29 -7.45
CA LEU A 242 -15.93 10.86 -6.69
C LEU A 242 -16.98 11.97 -6.66
N ARG A 243 -18.26 11.58 -6.64
CA ARG A 243 -19.39 12.50 -6.62
C ARG A 243 -20.55 11.97 -5.78
N HIS A 244 -21.16 12.86 -5.03
CA HIS A 244 -22.44 12.67 -4.34
C HIS A 244 -23.41 13.72 -4.87
N GLY A 245 -24.58 13.29 -5.36
CA GLY A 245 -25.54 14.15 -6.07
C GLY A 245 -25.47 14.07 -7.60
N ASP A 246 -26.46 14.69 -8.26
CA ASP A 246 -26.76 14.55 -9.70
C ASP A 246 -25.59 14.96 -10.63
N ASP A 247 -25.50 16.23 -11.04
CA ASP A 247 -24.43 16.81 -11.86
C ASP A 247 -24.52 18.36 -11.79
N VAL A 248 -23.44 19.05 -12.13
CA VAL A 248 -23.28 20.50 -11.97
C VAL A 248 -22.60 21.13 -13.17
N VAL A 249 -23.08 22.29 -13.62
CA VAL A 249 -22.52 23.06 -14.74
C VAL A 249 -21.28 23.83 -14.28
N LEU A 250 -20.16 23.60 -14.96
CA LEU A 250 -18.88 24.28 -14.74
C LEU A 250 -18.50 25.21 -15.91
N ALA A 251 -19.12 25.05 -17.07
CA ALA A 251 -19.14 26.06 -18.13
C ALA A 251 -20.46 26.03 -18.90
N ARG A 252 -21.02 27.21 -19.19
CA ARG A 252 -22.27 27.39 -19.95
C ARG A 252 -22.15 26.84 -21.38
N ALA A 253 -23.29 26.56 -22.00
CA ALA A 253 -23.35 26.30 -23.44
C ALA A 253 -22.97 27.58 -24.21
N LYS A 254 -22.16 27.47 -25.26
CA LYS A 254 -21.87 28.64 -26.10
C LYS A 254 -23.09 28.94 -26.97
N GLY A 255 -23.69 30.11 -26.75
CA GLY A 255 -24.81 30.57 -27.57
C GLY A 255 -24.44 30.73 -29.04
N PRO A 256 -25.44 30.76 -29.96
CA PRO A 256 -25.17 31.12 -31.35
C PRO A 256 -24.54 32.51 -31.39
N ALA A 257 -23.51 32.71 -32.21
CA ALA A 257 -22.88 34.01 -32.39
C ALA A 257 -23.94 35.06 -32.77
N PRO A 258 -23.90 36.29 -32.21
CA PRO A 258 -24.85 37.33 -32.56
C PRO A 258 -24.91 37.51 -34.07
N LEU A 259 -26.12 37.39 -34.65
CA LEU A 259 -26.31 37.64 -36.07
C LEU A 259 -25.75 39.02 -36.41
N PRO A 260 -24.93 39.16 -37.48
CA PRO A 260 -24.43 40.46 -37.89
C PRO A 260 -25.64 41.38 -38.13
N PRO A 261 -25.61 42.63 -37.63
CA PRO A 261 -26.75 43.53 -37.72
C PRO A 261 -27.19 43.69 -39.17
N GLU A 262 -28.51 43.69 -39.40
CA GLU A 262 -29.06 43.74 -40.76
C GLU A 262 -28.42 44.89 -41.56
N PRO A 263 -27.98 44.64 -42.81
CA PRO A 263 -27.32 45.67 -43.60
C PRO A 263 -28.29 46.83 -43.84
N VAL A 264 -27.97 47.98 -43.22
CA VAL A 264 -28.75 49.22 -43.34
C VAL A 264 -29.02 49.50 -44.82
N PRO A 265 -30.29 49.70 -45.23
CA PRO A 265 -30.64 49.84 -46.64
C PRO A 265 -29.90 51.02 -47.26
N PRO A 266 -29.21 50.84 -48.41
CA PRO A 266 -28.38 51.88 -48.98
C PRO A 266 -29.24 53.08 -49.44
N PRO A 267 -28.69 54.32 -49.38
CA PRO A 267 -29.36 55.48 -49.93
C PRO A 267 -29.58 55.33 -51.46
N PRO A 268 -30.60 55.99 -52.03
CA PRO A 268 -31.02 55.76 -53.40
C PRO A 268 -29.93 56.12 -54.43
N PRO A 269 -29.80 55.37 -55.54
CA PRO A 269 -28.71 55.54 -56.49
C PRO A 269 -28.89 56.79 -57.37
N PRO A 270 -27.81 57.52 -57.70
CA PRO A 270 -27.78 58.45 -58.83
C PRO A 270 -27.76 57.69 -60.17
N VAL A 271 -28.32 58.32 -61.20
CA VAL A 271 -28.70 57.75 -62.50
C VAL A 271 -28.59 58.91 -63.53
N PRO A 272 -28.12 58.76 -64.80
CA PRO A 272 -27.54 57.59 -65.50
C PRO A 272 -26.34 57.86 -66.49
N HIS A 273 -25.93 56.78 -67.20
CA HIS A 273 -25.57 56.71 -68.64
C HIS A 273 -24.09 56.65 -69.15
N PRO A 274 -23.85 56.03 -70.35
CA PRO A 274 -22.64 55.22 -70.68
C PRO A 274 -21.89 55.82 -71.93
N PRO A 275 -21.14 55.09 -72.82
CA PRO A 275 -20.72 53.67 -72.94
C PRO A 275 -19.16 53.53 -73.09
N GLU A 276 -18.46 52.55 -73.69
CA GLU A 276 -18.69 51.46 -74.68
C GLU A 276 -17.83 50.19 -74.44
N ALA A 277 -18.03 49.16 -75.28
CA ALA A 277 -17.12 48.04 -75.59
C ALA A 277 -16.79 48.10 -77.12
N PRO A 278 -16.18 47.10 -77.83
CA PRO A 278 -15.46 45.88 -77.43
C PRO A 278 -14.01 45.74 -78.03
N TRP A 279 -13.61 44.50 -78.40
CA TRP A 279 -12.76 44.01 -79.54
C TRP A 279 -11.19 44.08 -79.67
N TRP A 280 -10.57 42.91 -79.38
CA TRP A 280 -9.44 42.13 -79.99
C TRP A 280 -8.10 42.69 -80.61
N ARG A 281 -6.98 42.07 -80.14
CA ARG A 281 -5.80 41.48 -80.88
C ARG A 281 -4.71 42.44 -81.50
N PRO A 282 -3.56 41.95 -82.10
CA PRO A 282 -2.68 40.76 -81.83
C PRO A 282 -1.12 40.95 -82.05
N VAL A 283 -0.33 39.85 -81.89
CA VAL A 283 1.08 39.54 -82.34
C VAL A 283 2.25 40.40 -81.77
N ALA A 284 3.54 39.98 -81.74
CA ALA A 284 4.36 38.88 -82.35
C ALA A 284 5.64 38.61 -81.47
N ASP A 285 6.65 37.73 -81.69
CA ASP A 285 7.02 36.57 -82.56
C ASP A 285 8.36 35.95 -81.98
N ARG A 286 8.85 34.80 -82.50
CA ARG A 286 10.26 34.24 -82.43
C ARG A 286 10.70 33.41 -81.18
N LEU A 287 11.37 32.24 -81.31
CA LEU A 287 11.78 31.42 -82.48
C LEU A 287 12.10 29.92 -82.12
N ARG A 288 11.73 28.95 -83.01
CA ARG A 288 12.42 27.71 -83.53
C ARG A 288 13.40 26.85 -82.65
N SER A 289 13.64 25.53 -82.85
CA SER A 289 13.02 24.45 -83.68
C SER A 289 13.69 23.04 -83.55
N ARG A 290 12.90 21.95 -83.76
CA ARG A 290 13.25 20.58 -84.28
C ARG A 290 14.13 19.60 -83.45
N LEU A 291 13.94 18.29 -83.73
CA LEU A 291 14.56 17.07 -83.13
C LEU A 291 15.70 16.51 -84.02
N PRO A 292 16.68 15.71 -83.50
CA PRO A 292 16.54 14.23 -83.50
C PRO A 292 17.28 13.42 -82.39
N VAL A 293 16.88 12.14 -82.26
CA VAL A 293 17.59 10.89 -81.85
C VAL A 293 18.70 10.89 -80.74
N LEU A 294 18.53 9.93 -79.80
CA LEU A 294 19.45 9.35 -78.79
C LEU A 294 20.87 9.94 -78.59
N SER A 295 21.15 10.34 -77.35
CA SER A 295 22.35 9.86 -76.62
C SER A 295 22.07 9.78 -75.10
N ARG A 296 22.76 8.89 -74.38
CA ARG A 296 22.55 8.68 -72.93
C ARG A 296 23.08 9.86 -72.12
N ARG A 297 22.21 10.54 -71.35
CA ARG A 297 22.59 11.30 -70.15
C ARG A 297 21.55 11.07 -69.05
N VAL A 298 22.01 10.59 -67.89
CA VAL A 298 21.15 10.40 -66.71
C VAL A 298 20.81 11.78 -66.14
N SER A 299 19.52 12.07 -65.99
CA SER A 299 19.03 13.33 -65.43
C SER A 299 19.04 13.31 -63.90
N ARG A 300 19.12 14.49 -63.28
CA ARG A 300 19.24 14.68 -61.82
C ARG A 300 18.09 14.06 -61.01
N THR A 301 16.93 13.80 -61.61
CA THR A 301 15.79 13.14 -60.97
C THR A 301 16.12 11.71 -60.51
N THR A 302 16.91 10.94 -61.26
CA THR A 302 17.32 9.58 -60.83
C THR A 302 18.25 9.62 -59.62
N VAL A 303 19.11 10.65 -59.52
CA VAL A 303 20.04 10.81 -58.39
C VAL A 303 19.28 11.08 -57.09
N LEU A 304 18.21 11.87 -57.12
CA LEU A 304 17.39 12.15 -55.93
C LEU A 304 16.61 10.92 -55.44
N VAL A 305 16.05 10.10 -56.34
CA VAL A 305 15.34 8.87 -55.97
C VAL A 305 16.30 7.84 -55.37
N VAL A 306 17.50 7.67 -55.94
CA VAL A 306 18.53 6.78 -55.39
C VAL A 306 19.10 7.31 -54.06
N ALA A 307 19.30 8.62 -53.93
CA ALA A 307 19.74 9.22 -52.65
C ALA A 307 18.69 9.01 -51.53
N GLY A 308 17.39 9.18 -51.84
CA GLY A 308 16.32 8.87 -50.89
C GLY A 308 16.30 7.39 -50.47
N ALA A 309 16.45 6.47 -51.43
CA ALA A 309 16.52 5.04 -51.13
C ALA A 309 17.75 4.66 -50.28
N VAL A 310 18.92 5.26 -50.54
CA VAL A 310 20.15 5.03 -49.75
C VAL A 310 20.05 5.66 -48.36
N LEU A 311 19.40 6.82 -48.20
CA LEU A 311 19.16 7.41 -46.88
C LEU A 311 18.16 6.59 -46.05
N LEU A 312 17.11 6.04 -46.65
CA LEU A 312 16.17 5.14 -45.95
C LEU A 312 16.82 3.80 -45.58
N ALA A 313 17.63 3.22 -46.48
CA ALA A 313 18.42 2.03 -46.16
C ALA A 313 19.48 2.30 -45.07
N GLY A 314 20.11 3.48 -45.09
CA GLY A 314 21.07 3.92 -44.09
C GLY A 314 20.43 4.15 -42.71
N ALA A 315 19.25 4.77 -42.66
CA ALA A 315 18.49 4.96 -41.42
C ALA A 315 18.04 3.61 -40.83
N GLY A 316 17.53 2.70 -41.67
CA GLY A 316 17.18 1.33 -41.25
C GLY A 316 18.40 0.56 -40.72
N ALA A 317 19.55 0.67 -41.36
CA ALA A 317 20.79 0.07 -40.89
C ALA A 317 21.31 0.70 -39.58
N TRP A 318 21.18 2.02 -39.41
CA TRP A 318 21.60 2.73 -38.19
C TRP A 318 20.76 2.32 -36.96
N ILE A 319 19.44 2.17 -37.13
CA ILE A 319 18.53 1.64 -36.10
C ILE A 319 18.84 0.17 -35.76
N LEU A 320 19.28 -0.64 -36.74
CA LEU A 320 19.56 -2.07 -36.57
C LEU A 320 20.99 -2.42 -36.14
N THR A 321 21.93 -1.47 -36.11
CA THR A 321 23.36 -1.74 -35.82
C THR A 321 23.95 -0.99 -34.63
N GLY A 322 23.17 -0.11 -33.98
CA GLY A 322 23.60 0.61 -32.79
C GLY A 322 24.62 1.71 -33.09
N GLY A 323 24.10 2.91 -33.43
CA GLY A 323 24.94 4.10 -33.54
C GLY A 323 25.74 4.39 -32.27
N PRO A 324 26.99 4.90 -32.36
CA PRO A 324 27.87 5.02 -31.21
C PRO A 324 27.35 6.00 -30.15
N SER A 325 27.43 5.59 -28.89
CA SER A 325 26.92 6.32 -27.72
C SER A 325 27.60 7.68 -27.52
N GLY A 326 27.03 8.72 -28.10
CA GLY A 326 27.24 10.11 -27.70
C GLY A 326 26.26 10.51 -26.60
N ALA A 327 26.67 11.44 -25.72
CA ALA A 327 25.78 12.02 -24.72
C ALA A 327 24.65 12.86 -25.36
N ASP A 328 23.68 13.26 -24.54
CA ASP A 328 22.58 14.20 -24.86
C ASP A 328 21.44 13.63 -25.74
N GLY A 329 21.12 12.35 -25.55
CA GLY A 329 19.83 11.75 -25.97
C GLY A 329 18.86 11.56 -24.79
N PRO A 330 17.54 11.46 -25.03
CA PRO A 330 16.57 11.14 -23.97
C PRO A 330 16.81 9.72 -23.43
N CYS A 331 16.72 9.55 -22.12
CA CYS A 331 16.93 8.26 -21.46
C CYS A 331 15.87 7.23 -21.86
N ALA A 332 16.26 5.95 -21.89
CA ALA A 332 15.30 4.85 -21.78
C ALA A 332 14.63 4.89 -20.39
N PRO A 333 13.39 4.40 -20.24
CA PRO A 333 12.83 4.13 -18.91
C PRO A 333 13.69 3.06 -18.20
N PRO A 334 13.93 3.18 -16.88
CA PRO A 334 14.72 2.22 -16.13
C PRO A 334 14.03 0.86 -16.05
N LEU A 335 14.82 -0.20 -15.87
CA LEU A 335 14.27 -1.53 -15.62
C LEU A 335 13.70 -1.61 -14.19
N GLU A 336 12.37 -1.76 -14.09
CA GLU A 336 11.67 -1.97 -12.82
C GLU A 336 11.96 -3.37 -12.26
N LEU A 337 12.63 -3.42 -11.09
CA LEU A 337 12.89 -4.61 -10.30
C LEU A 337 12.19 -4.54 -8.93
N ARG A 338 11.74 -5.70 -8.44
CA ARG A 338 10.95 -5.81 -7.20
C ARG A 338 11.67 -6.67 -6.16
N VAL A 339 11.80 -6.14 -4.93
CA VAL A 339 12.51 -6.75 -3.81
C VAL A 339 11.54 -7.05 -2.67
N LEU A 340 11.24 -8.33 -2.46
CA LEU A 340 10.53 -8.80 -1.27
C LEU A 340 11.55 -9.05 -0.14
N THR A 341 11.26 -8.63 1.10
CA THR A 341 12.15 -8.87 2.24
C THR A 341 11.40 -9.15 3.56
N ASP A 342 12.11 -9.63 4.57
CA ASP A 342 11.57 -9.84 5.93
C ASP A 342 11.27 -8.47 6.61
N PRO A 343 10.18 -8.33 7.39
CA PRO A 343 9.81 -7.07 8.02
C PRO A 343 10.88 -6.41 8.91
N ASP A 344 11.73 -7.18 9.61
CA ASP A 344 12.83 -6.63 10.43
C ASP A 344 14.00 -6.07 9.56
N LEU A 345 14.00 -6.33 8.25
CA LEU A 345 15.03 -5.89 7.29
C LEU A 345 14.61 -4.71 6.42
N LEU A 346 13.30 -4.52 6.18
CA LEU A 346 12.75 -3.55 5.23
C LEU A 346 13.41 -2.16 5.25
N PRO A 347 13.62 -1.50 6.41
CA PRO A 347 14.21 -0.15 6.44
C PRO A 347 15.65 -0.10 5.89
N THR A 348 16.44 -1.15 6.15
CA THR A 348 17.86 -1.23 5.74
C THR A 348 17.99 -1.68 4.28
N VAL A 349 17.09 -2.56 3.81
CA VAL A 349 17.05 -2.97 2.39
C VAL A 349 16.57 -1.84 1.48
N GLN A 350 15.54 -1.07 1.89
CA GLN A 350 15.13 0.16 1.17
C GLN A 350 16.29 1.17 1.10
N LYS A 351 16.92 1.49 2.24
CA LYS A 351 18.11 2.36 2.33
C LYS A 351 19.25 1.90 1.39
N ALA A 352 19.46 0.60 1.23
CA ALA A 352 20.44 0.06 0.30
C ALA A 352 20.02 0.21 -1.18
N ALA A 353 18.73 -0.04 -1.50
CA ALA A 353 18.18 0.16 -2.83
C ALA A 353 18.23 1.63 -3.28
N ASP A 354 17.89 2.57 -2.39
CA ASP A 354 17.93 4.02 -2.64
C ASP A 354 19.34 4.48 -3.06
N VAL A 355 20.37 4.00 -2.35
CA VAL A 355 21.77 4.34 -2.63
C VAL A 355 22.27 3.67 -3.92
N TYR A 356 21.78 2.48 -4.27
CA TYR A 356 22.08 1.84 -5.56
C TYR A 356 21.47 2.61 -6.73
N MET A 357 20.19 3.00 -6.64
CA MET A 357 19.51 3.82 -7.65
C MET A 357 20.17 5.20 -7.85
N ALA A 358 20.80 5.74 -6.80
CA ALA A 358 21.60 6.97 -6.88
C ALA A 358 22.98 6.81 -7.56
N ARG A 359 23.41 5.58 -7.90
CA ARG A 359 24.72 5.31 -8.54
C ARG A 359 24.74 5.55 -10.07
N GLY A 360 23.60 5.89 -10.67
CA GLY A 360 23.46 6.06 -12.13
C GLY A 360 24.50 7.00 -12.75
N GLN A 361 25.01 6.66 -13.94
CA GLN A 361 25.94 7.55 -14.66
C GLN A 361 25.23 8.83 -15.09
N ARG A 362 26.00 9.93 -15.18
CA ARG A 362 25.60 11.32 -14.88
C ARG A 362 24.31 11.91 -15.46
N HIS A 363 23.63 11.25 -16.39
CA HIS A 363 22.41 11.74 -17.03
C HIS A 363 21.23 10.75 -17.12
N CYS A 364 21.37 9.46 -16.80
CA CYS A 364 20.28 8.47 -16.86
C CYS A 364 20.32 7.45 -15.70
N ARG A 365 19.16 6.84 -15.39
CA ARG A 365 19.03 5.66 -14.51
C ARG A 365 18.78 4.42 -15.36
N ASP A 366 19.48 3.33 -15.06
CA ASP A 366 19.34 2.06 -15.79
C ASP A 366 18.34 1.10 -15.11
N VAL A 367 18.15 1.23 -13.79
CA VAL A 367 17.35 0.31 -12.94
C VAL A 367 16.60 1.13 -11.88
N ASN A 368 15.39 0.69 -11.54
CA ASN A 368 14.59 1.17 -10.42
C ASN A 368 14.22 -0.02 -9.51
N LEU A 369 14.15 0.19 -8.20
CA LEU A 369 13.98 -0.86 -7.19
C LEU A 369 12.84 -0.51 -6.23
N THR A 370 11.76 -1.28 -6.29
CA THR A 370 10.67 -1.22 -5.31
C THR A 370 10.91 -2.26 -4.22
N VAL A 371 11.04 -1.86 -2.95
CA VAL A 371 11.21 -2.77 -1.80
C VAL A 371 9.92 -2.82 -0.98
N TYR A 372 9.53 -4.03 -0.59
CA TYR A 372 8.33 -4.31 0.21
C TYR A 372 8.56 -5.55 1.09
N ALA A 373 7.73 -5.72 2.10
CA ALA A 373 7.81 -6.85 3.03
C ALA A 373 6.45 -7.50 3.23
N ALA A 374 6.48 -8.79 3.56
CA ALA A 374 5.33 -9.59 3.98
C ALA A 374 5.80 -10.53 5.11
N GLN A 375 4.86 -11.15 5.83
CA GLN A 375 5.22 -12.04 6.95
C GLN A 375 6.06 -13.25 6.48
N ALA A 376 6.93 -13.75 7.35
CA ALA A 376 7.79 -14.90 7.09
C ALA A 376 7.02 -16.22 6.87
N THR A 377 5.76 -16.30 7.33
CA THR A 377 4.80 -17.33 6.90
C THR A 377 4.29 -17.10 5.49
N ASP A 378 3.85 -15.88 5.20
CA ASP A 378 3.03 -15.57 4.04
C ASP A 378 3.86 -15.57 2.75
N ALA A 379 5.08 -15.01 2.80
CA ALA A 379 6.05 -15.12 1.71
C ALA A 379 6.34 -16.58 1.33
N VAL A 380 6.51 -17.46 2.32
CA VAL A 380 6.79 -18.89 2.11
C VAL A 380 5.55 -19.63 1.58
N ALA A 381 4.36 -19.35 2.12
CA ALA A 381 3.11 -19.92 1.61
C ALA A 381 2.87 -19.50 0.16
N ALA A 382 3.09 -18.23 -0.16
CA ALA A 382 2.93 -17.67 -1.49
C ALA A 382 3.91 -18.25 -2.53
N PHE A 383 5.18 -18.49 -2.16
CA PHE A 383 6.14 -19.15 -3.05
C PHE A 383 5.81 -20.62 -3.28
N ARG A 384 5.32 -21.35 -2.26
CA ARG A 384 4.77 -22.71 -2.42
C ARG A 384 3.57 -22.71 -3.38
N SER A 385 2.69 -21.72 -3.28
CA SER A 385 1.56 -21.52 -4.20
C SER A 385 1.90 -20.62 -5.41
N SER A 386 3.15 -20.64 -5.91
CA SER A 386 3.66 -19.66 -6.88
C SER A 386 2.87 -19.58 -8.21
N SER A 387 2.17 -20.64 -8.61
CA SER A 387 1.29 -20.60 -9.79
C SER A 387 0.13 -19.61 -9.65
N LEU A 388 -0.37 -19.39 -8.42
CA LEU A 388 -1.47 -18.46 -8.14
C LEU A 388 -1.07 -16.99 -8.32
N TRP A 389 0.23 -16.67 -8.31
CA TRP A 389 0.76 -15.34 -8.67
C TRP A 389 0.59 -15.03 -10.17
N GLN A 390 0.55 -16.05 -11.04
CA GLN A 390 0.38 -15.90 -12.50
C GLN A 390 -1.05 -16.16 -12.96
N ARG A 391 -1.75 -17.07 -12.26
CA ARG A 391 -3.12 -17.50 -12.57
C ARG A 391 -3.89 -17.62 -11.26
N PRO A 392 -4.29 -16.49 -10.65
CA PRO A 392 -5.27 -16.53 -9.56
C PRO A 392 -6.54 -17.25 -10.07
N PRO A 393 -7.19 -18.08 -9.25
CA PRO A 393 -8.39 -18.78 -9.67
C PRO A 393 -9.54 -17.77 -9.82
N ALA A 394 -10.37 -17.95 -10.84
CA ALA A 394 -11.51 -17.06 -11.09
C ALA A 394 -12.58 -17.13 -9.98
N GLU A 395 -12.68 -18.27 -9.30
CA GLU A 395 -13.50 -18.48 -8.10
C GLU A 395 -12.73 -19.39 -7.13
N CYS A 396 -12.83 -19.11 -5.82
CA CYS A 396 -12.16 -19.90 -4.79
C CYS A 396 -12.95 -21.19 -4.48
N PRO A 397 -12.28 -22.34 -4.23
CA PRO A 397 -12.96 -23.60 -3.96
C PRO A 397 -13.82 -23.52 -2.70
N ALA A 398 -14.86 -24.36 -2.63
CA ALA A 398 -15.87 -24.33 -1.57
C ALA A 398 -15.35 -24.67 -0.15
N SER A 399 -14.09 -25.06 0.01
CA SER A 399 -13.43 -25.21 1.32
C SER A 399 -12.97 -23.88 1.93
N GLY A 400 -12.69 -22.87 1.10
CA GLY A 400 -12.08 -21.60 1.50
C GLY A 400 -10.57 -21.52 1.28
N ASP A 401 -9.90 -22.61 0.88
CA ASP A 401 -8.44 -22.64 0.72
C ASP A 401 -7.97 -22.01 -0.59
N CYS A 402 -7.79 -20.69 -0.60
CA CYS A 402 -7.24 -19.96 -1.75
C CYS A 402 -6.25 -18.86 -1.31
N PRO A 403 -4.94 -19.14 -1.26
CA PRO A 403 -3.94 -18.08 -1.13
C PRO A 403 -4.05 -17.11 -2.32
N ARG A 404 -4.01 -15.79 -2.08
CA ARG A 404 -3.92 -14.76 -3.13
C ARG A 404 -2.61 -13.98 -3.00
N PRO A 405 -1.45 -14.55 -3.41
CA PRO A 405 -0.14 -13.92 -3.31
C PRO A 405 -0.07 -12.45 -3.78
N GLN A 406 -0.79 -12.09 -4.84
CA GLN A 406 -0.85 -10.71 -5.35
C GLN A 406 -1.41 -9.68 -4.35
N ARG A 407 -2.37 -10.08 -3.50
CA ARG A 407 -2.94 -9.26 -2.41
C ARG A 407 -2.14 -9.44 -1.13
N ASP A 408 -1.89 -10.70 -0.75
CA ASP A 408 -1.43 -11.08 0.59
C ASP A 408 0.08 -10.80 0.80
N VAL A 409 0.87 -10.81 -0.28
CA VAL A 409 2.32 -10.57 -0.28
C VAL A 409 2.73 -9.44 -1.23
N GLY A 410 1.94 -9.18 -2.27
CA GLY A 410 2.16 -8.11 -3.24
C GLY A 410 2.56 -8.62 -4.63
N ALA A 411 3.13 -7.75 -5.46
CA ALA A 411 3.57 -8.09 -6.81
C ALA A 411 4.62 -9.23 -6.85
N GLN A 412 4.86 -9.80 -8.03
CA GLN A 412 5.92 -10.79 -8.23
C GLN A 412 7.31 -10.16 -8.00
N PRO A 413 8.12 -10.64 -7.03
CA PRO A 413 9.50 -10.18 -6.85
C PRO A 413 10.44 -10.70 -7.95
N ASP A 414 11.47 -9.92 -8.28
CA ASP A 414 12.67 -10.35 -9.00
C ASP A 414 13.77 -10.79 -8.02
N ILE A 415 13.70 -10.30 -6.77
CA ILE A 415 14.66 -10.51 -5.68
C ILE A 415 13.87 -10.82 -4.40
N TRP A 416 14.34 -11.80 -3.63
CA TRP A 416 13.86 -12.06 -2.27
C TRP A 416 15.03 -12.07 -1.28
N ILE A 417 14.91 -11.33 -0.20
CA ILE A 417 15.88 -11.28 0.91
C ILE A 417 15.14 -11.61 2.22
N PRO A 418 14.90 -12.89 2.53
CA PRO A 418 14.46 -13.30 3.87
C PRO A 418 15.59 -13.04 4.89
N ALA A 419 15.32 -13.11 6.20
CA ALA A 419 16.39 -12.94 7.18
C ALA A 419 17.20 -14.23 7.42
N ALA A 420 16.64 -15.40 7.12
CA ALA A 420 17.33 -16.67 7.24
C ALA A 420 17.14 -17.62 6.05
N LEU A 421 18.22 -18.31 5.67
CA LEU A 421 18.22 -19.36 4.63
C LEU A 421 17.24 -20.53 4.93
N SER A 422 16.79 -20.69 6.16
CA SER A 422 15.73 -21.64 6.54
C SER A 422 14.40 -21.37 5.83
N SER A 423 14.03 -20.11 5.57
CA SER A 423 12.78 -19.80 4.88
C SER A 423 12.86 -19.98 3.37
N TRP A 424 14.03 -19.76 2.75
CA TRP A 424 14.27 -20.22 1.38
C TRP A 424 14.11 -21.75 1.25
N ARG A 425 14.60 -22.53 2.23
CA ARG A 425 14.33 -23.98 2.28
C ARG A 425 12.84 -24.29 2.45
N ARG A 426 12.14 -23.62 3.38
CA ARG A 426 10.68 -23.79 3.54
C ARG A 426 9.91 -23.52 2.23
N ALA A 427 10.32 -22.53 1.45
CA ALA A 427 9.70 -22.22 0.15
C ALA A 427 9.96 -23.26 -0.95
N LEU A 428 11.03 -24.06 -0.84
CA LEU A 428 11.36 -25.15 -1.77
C LEU A 428 10.90 -26.54 -1.30
N ASP A 429 10.68 -26.73 0.01
CA ASP A 429 10.10 -27.95 0.55
C ASP A 429 8.63 -28.06 0.10
N ASP A 430 8.41 -28.81 -0.97
CA ASP A 430 7.13 -29.48 -1.25
C ASP A 430 6.68 -30.22 0.02
N GLY A 431 5.39 -30.13 0.34
CA GLY A 431 4.83 -30.69 1.57
C GLY A 431 5.03 -32.22 1.70
N PRO A 432 4.80 -32.80 2.90
CA PRO A 432 5.03 -34.22 3.18
C PRO A 432 4.23 -35.14 2.23
N GLY A 433 4.89 -35.55 1.15
CA GLY A 433 4.27 -36.16 -0.03
C GLY A 433 5.10 -35.98 -1.32
N GLY A 434 5.94 -34.93 -1.42
CA GLY A 434 6.92 -34.75 -2.49
C GLY A 434 8.15 -35.69 -2.36
N GLY A 435 8.66 -36.21 -3.49
CA GLY A 435 9.69 -37.25 -3.50
C GLY A 435 11.12 -36.77 -3.79
N THR A 436 12.07 -37.19 -2.94
CA THR A 436 13.54 -37.23 -3.18
C THR A 436 14.22 -35.93 -3.64
N ALA A 437 14.93 -35.27 -2.71
CA ALA A 437 15.81 -34.14 -3.01
C ALA A 437 16.97 -34.51 -3.98
N PRO A 438 17.38 -33.62 -4.91
CA PRO A 438 18.59 -33.81 -5.71
C PRO A 438 19.85 -33.57 -4.87
N ALA A 439 20.69 -34.59 -4.72
CA ALA A 439 21.97 -34.45 -4.02
C ALA A 439 23.08 -33.90 -4.94
N SER A 440 23.94 -33.03 -4.37
CA SER A 440 25.30 -32.68 -4.81
C SER A 440 25.55 -32.25 -6.26
N VAL A 441 26.05 -31.03 -6.44
CA VAL A 441 26.59 -30.53 -7.72
C VAL A 441 27.76 -31.41 -8.21
N SER A 442 27.73 -31.80 -9.49
CA SER A 442 28.86 -32.40 -10.22
C SER A 442 28.72 -32.22 -11.73
N ALA A 443 29.84 -32.34 -12.45
CA ALA A 443 30.02 -31.87 -13.84
C ALA A 443 29.46 -32.85 -14.92
N PRO A 444 29.27 -32.40 -16.19
CA PRO A 444 28.38 -33.08 -17.14
C PRO A 444 29.06 -34.13 -18.05
N THR A 445 28.28 -35.13 -18.47
CA THR A 445 28.56 -36.03 -19.61
C THR A 445 27.27 -36.33 -20.41
N SER A 446 27.41 -36.91 -21.60
CA SER A 446 26.42 -36.81 -22.69
C SER A 446 25.67 -38.09 -23.07
N GLY A 447 24.37 -37.93 -23.42
CA GLY A 447 23.71 -38.70 -24.50
C GLY A 447 22.73 -39.80 -24.08
N GLY A 448 21.81 -40.14 -24.99
CA GLY A 448 20.85 -41.25 -24.87
C GLY A 448 19.40 -40.84 -25.15
N ALA A 449 18.74 -41.44 -26.15
CA ALA A 449 17.45 -40.96 -26.66
C ALA A 449 16.26 -41.93 -26.46
N SER A 450 15.06 -41.35 -26.52
CA SER A 450 13.76 -41.96 -26.91
C SER A 450 13.01 -42.87 -25.92
N GLY A 451 11.66 -42.76 -25.94
CA GLY A 451 10.73 -43.61 -25.19
C GLY A 451 9.34 -42.98 -25.00
N THR A 452 8.46 -43.06 -26.01
CA THR A 452 7.11 -42.46 -25.97
C THR A 452 6.00 -43.47 -25.64
N ALA A 453 5.10 -43.13 -24.72
CA ALA A 453 3.76 -43.71 -24.62
C ALA A 453 2.78 -42.66 -24.05
N SER A 454 1.53 -42.66 -24.53
CA SER A 454 0.48 -41.71 -24.10
C SER A 454 -0.63 -42.43 -23.33
N GLY A 455 -1.21 -41.74 -22.34
CA GLY A 455 -2.31 -42.24 -21.52
C GLY A 455 -3.13 -41.08 -20.94
N THR A 456 -4.07 -40.55 -21.72
CA THR A 456 -4.87 -39.37 -21.34
C THR A 456 -6.01 -39.70 -20.38
N THR A 457 -5.92 -39.23 -19.14
CA THR A 457 -7.06 -39.02 -18.25
C THR A 457 -7.18 -37.53 -17.92
N LYS A 458 -8.40 -36.98 -18.01
CA LYS A 458 -8.66 -35.53 -17.89
C LYS A 458 -8.99 -35.14 -16.45
N THR A 459 -7.99 -35.18 -15.57
CA THR A 459 -8.07 -34.69 -14.19
C THR A 459 -8.32 -33.17 -14.18
N PRO A 460 -9.04 -32.61 -13.19
CA PRO A 460 -9.00 -31.18 -12.88
C PRO A 460 -7.55 -30.69 -12.70
N GLY A 461 -7.29 -29.42 -13.03
CA GLY A 461 -5.92 -28.90 -13.13
C GLY A 461 -5.14 -28.96 -11.81
N PRO A 462 -3.86 -29.36 -11.81
CA PRO A 462 -3.09 -29.51 -10.58
C PRO A 462 -2.64 -28.17 -10.02
N ALA A 463 -2.93 -27.93 -8.73
CA ALA A 463 -1.96 -27.26 -7.87
C ALA A 463 -0.79 -28.25 -7.70
N GLY A 464 0.39 -27.91 -8.22
CA GLY A 464 1.53 -28.85 -8.25
C GLY A 464 2.62 -28.61 -9.29
N GLU A 465 2.56 -27.53 -10.07
CA GLU A 465 3.71 -27.08 -10.88
C GLU A 465 4.16 -25.71 -10.40
N SER A 466 5.28 -25.63 -9.66
CA SER A 466 5.86 -24.36 -9.22
C SER A 466 6.14 -23.48 -10.44
N ALA A 467 5.69 -22.21 -10.39
CA ALA A 467 5.88 -21.24 -11.46
C ALA A 467 7.16 -20.39 -11.29
N VAL A 468 7.95 -20.68 -10.24
CA VAL A 468 9.11 -19.88 -9.82
C VAL A 468 10.36 -20.73 -9.63
N ARG A 469 11.52 -20.16 -9.92
CA ARG A 469 12.86 -20.68 -9.56
C ARG A 469 13.51 -19.70 -8.59
N LEU A 470 14.02 -20.23 -7.46
CA LEU A 470 14.59 -19.45 -6.36
C LEU A 470 16.07 -19.81 -6.19
N GLU A 471 16.97 -18.95 -6.69
CA GLU A 471 18.41 -19.20 -6.75
C GLU A 471 19.16 -18.32 -5.72
N PRO A 472 19.68 -18.87 -4.61
CA PRO A 472 20.44 -18.10 -3.62
C PRO A 472 21.83 -17.76 -4.18
N LEU A 473 22.20 -16.48 -4.15
CA LEU A 473 23.46 -15.97 -4.69
C LEU A 473 24.54 -15.73 -3.62
N GLY A 474 24.15 -15.59 -2.35
CA GLY A 474 25.05 -15.34 -1.22
C GLY A 474 24.37 -14.57 -0.08
N ALA A 475 25.05 -14.43 1.05
CA ALA A 475 24.62 -13.60 2.18
C ALA A 475 25.10 -12.16 2.00
N VAL A 476 24.22 -11.16 2.10
CA VAL A 476 24.63 -9.73 1.94
C VAL A 476 25.05 -9.08 3.27
N ALA A 477 24.50 -9.53 4.39
CA ALA A 477 24.92 -9.13 5.73
C ALA A 477 24.48 -10.18 6.76
N TYR A 478 24.87 -10.01 8.02
CA TYR A 478 24.56 -10.93 9.11
C TYR A 478 24.11 -10.19 10.37
N THR A 479 23.20 -10.78 11.14
CA THR A 479 22.94 -10.38 12.53
C THR A 479 22.63 -11.60 13.38
N PRO A 480 23.39 -11.87 14.48
CA PRO A 480 23.01 -12.90 15.44
C PRO A 480 21.62 -12.66 16.03
N MET A 481 20.91 -13.74 16.33
CA MET A 481 19.85 -13.69 17.34
C MET A 481 20.49 -13.69 18.72
N VAL A 482 19.99 -12.84 19.62
CA VAL A 482 20.51 -12.70 20.98
C VAL A 482 19.37 -12.68 21.99
N LEU A 483 19.61 -13.24 23.18
CA LEU A 483 18.78 -12.95 24.35
C LEU A 483 19.33 -11.65 24.97
N ALA A 484 18.61 -10.55 24.74
CA ALA A 484 18.94 -9.21 25.21
C ALA A 484 18.47 -8.99 26.65
N VAL A 485 19.37 -9.30 27.59
CA VAL A 485 19.14 -9.24 29.04
C VAL A 485 19.42 -7.83 29.58
N PRO A 486 18.59 -7.23 30.46
CA PRO A 486 18.86 -5.93 31.09
C PRO A 486 20.19 -5.88 31.86
N GLU A 487 20.87 -4.73 31.92
CA GLU A 487 22.14 -4.60 32.67
C GLU A 487 21.96 -4.72 34.20
N SER A 488 20.78 -4.39 34.74
CA SER A 488 20.32 -4.69 36.10
C SER A 488 20.14 -6.20 36.35
N MET A 489 20.10 -7.02 35.30
CA MET A 489 19.93 -8.45 35.35
C MET A 489 21.23 -9.20 34.93
N PRO A 490 22.41 -8.95 35.55
CA PRO A 490 23.65 -9.60 35.14
C PRO A 490 23.58 -11.12 35.25
N VAL A 491 24.09 -11.77 34.20
CA VAL A 491 24.36 -13.21 34.08
C VAL A 491 25.87 -13.43 34.22
N ALA A 492 26.31 -14.61 34.65
CA ALA A 492 27.73 -14.94 34.70
C ALA A 492 28.36 -14.84 33.29
N PRO A 493 29.47 -14.09 33.08
CA PRO A 493 30.00 -13.82 31.73
C PRO A 493 30.40 -15.04 30.90
N ALA A 494 30.57 -16.21 31.51
CA ALA A 494 30.79 -17.48 30.82
C ALA A 494 29.54 -17.97 30.03
N VAL A 495 28.34 -17.65 30.52
CA VAL A 495 27.05 -18.04 29.92
C VAL A 495 26.73 -17.21 28.66
N GLN A 496 27.44 -16.10 28.44
CA GLN A 496 27.16 -15.16 27.35
C GLN A 496 27.38 -15.77 25.96
N THR A 497 28.13 -16.86 25.80
CA THR A 497 28.41 -17.49 24.50
C THR A 497 28.58 -19.00 24.66
N GLY A 498 28.10 -19.79 23.70
CA GLY A 498 28.39 -21.24 23.64
C GLY A 498 27.53 -22.11 24.54
N HIS A 499 26.40 -21.58 25.04
CA HIS A 499 25.36 -22.31 25.76
C HIS A 499 24.05 -22.26 24.97
N PRO A 500 23.22 -23.33 24.99
CA PRO A 500 21.92 -23.32 24.35
C PRO A 500 20.96 -22.36 25.08
N LEU A 501 19.98 -21.81 24.36
CA LEU A 501 19.02 -20.83 24.85
C LEU A 501 18.36 -21.29 26.16
N GLY A 502 17.95 -22.55 26.23
CA GLY A 502 17.35 -23.14 27.42
C GLY A 502 18.24 -23.13 28.66
N ALA A 503 19.55 -23.30 28.49
CA ALA A 503 20.51 -23.19 29.59
C ALA A 503 20.71 -21.74 30.03
N ILE A 504 20.73 -20.79 29.08
CA ILE A 504 20.82 -19.35 29.37
C ILE A 504 19.56 -18.89 30.15
N VAL A 505 18.36 -19.24 29.66
CA VAL A 505 17.07 -18.92 30.32
C VAL A 505 16.97 -19.58 31.70
N SER A 506 17.42 -20.83 31.84
CA SER A 506 17.43 -21.52 33.14
C SER A 506 18.39 -20.86 34.14
N ALA A 507 19.59 -20.49 33.71
CA ALA A 507 20.55 -19.76 34.55
C ALA A 507 20.02 -18.37 34.94
N LEU A 508 19.34 -17.68 34.02
CA LEU A 508 18.74 -16.36 34.25
C LEU A 508 17.63 -16.43 35.31
N LYS A 509 16.72 -17.41 35.19
CA LYS A 509 15.65 -17.67 36.18
C LYS A 509 16.21 -18.12 37.53
N ALA A 510 17.20 -19.02 37.55
CA ALA A 510 17.79 -19.54 38.79
C ALA A 510 18.63 -18.50 39.56
N ALA A 511 19.04 -17.41 38.91
CA ALA A 511 19.83 -16.35 39.53
C ALA A 511 18.98 -15.23 40.16
N ARG A 512 17.64 -15.34 40.19
CA ARG A 512 16.73 -14.30 40.70
C ARG A 512 15.61 -14.89 41.56
N GLU A 513 15.16 -14.12 42.55
CA GLU A 513 13.93 -14.40 43.31
C GLU A 513 12.69 -13.84 42.59
N GLU A 514 12.85 -12.81 41.74
CA GLU A 514 11.76 -12.18 40.99
C GLU A 514 11.51 -12.84 39.61
N PRO A 515 10.24 -12.89 39.14
CA PRO A 515 9.90 -13.53 37.85
C PRO A 515 10.42 -12.76 36.62
N VAL A 516 11.51 -13.28 36.05
CA VAL A 516 12.05 -12.87 34.74
C VAL A 516 11.04 -13.20 33.64
N ALA A 517 10.64 -12.20 32.85
CA ALA A 517 9.86 -12.41 31.63
C ALA A 517 10.80 -12.75 30.46
N ILE A 518 10.45 -13.75 29.66
CA ILE A 518 11.10 -14.03 28.37
C ILE A 518 10.13 -13.64 27.28
N LEU A 519 10.52 -12.76 26.36
CA LEU A 519 9.66 -12.26 25.28
C LEU A 519 10.35 -12.40 23.91
N ARG A 520 9.54 -12.44 22.85
CA ARG A 520 9.93 -12.47 21.43
C ARG A 520 8.83 -11.78 20.61
N PRO A 521 9.05 -11.42 19.34
CA PRO A 521 7.97 -11.06 18.43
C PRO A 521 7.09 -12.28 18.11
N ASP A 522 5.94 -12.05 17.48
CA ASP A 522 5.10 -13.08 16.87
C ASP A 522 5.90 -13.92 15.84
N PRO A 523 5.75 -15.26 15.79
CA PRO A 523 6.61 -16.13 14.99
C PRO A 523 6.09 -16.33 13.55
N GLU A 524 4.93 -15.78 13.22
CA GLU A 524 4.44 -15.72 11.84
C GLU A 524 5.09 -14.53 11.13
N GLY A 525 5.26 -13.41 11.86
CA GLY A 525 5.84 -12.15 11.41
C GLY A 525 7.24 -12.24 10.79
N THR A 526 8.26 -12.69 11.53
CA THR A 526 9.67 -12.68 11.07
C THR A 526 10.40 -14.01 11.26
N ASP A 527 11.38 -14.27 10.39
CA ASP A 527 12.27 -15.44 10.47
C ASP A 527 12.98 -15.54 11.81
N GLY A 528 13.40 -14.40 12.38
CA GLY A 528 14.08 -14.34 13.67
C GLY A 528 13.19 -14.76 14.84
N ALA A 529 11.92 -14.36 14.82
CA ALA A 529 10.95 -14.76 15.83
C ALA A 529 10.61 -16.26 15.73
N LEU A 530 10.46 -16.79 14.51
CA LEU A 530 10.25 -18.22 14.28
C LEU A 530 11.42 -19.08 14.76
N LEU A 531 12.66 -18.68 14.42
CA LEU A 531 13.89 -19.36 14.87
C LEU A 531 14.10 -19.28 16.39
N ALA A 532 13.72 -18.17 17.03
CA ALA A 532 13.73 -18.07 18.49
C ALA A 532 12.69 -19.00 19.13
N THR A 533 11.52 -19.17 18.51
CA THR A 533 10.44 -20.04 19.01
C THR A 533 10.82 -21.52 18.96
N GLU A 534 11.49 -21.97 17.89
CA GLU A 534 12.04 -23.32 17.77
C GLU A 534 12.92 -23.70 18.99
N ALA A 535 13.90 -22.84 19.32
CA ALA A 535 14.83 -23.08 20.43
C ALA A 535 14.17 -22.94 21.82
N LEU A 536 13.18 -22.06 21.96
CA LEU A 536 12.37 -21.97 23.18
C LEU A 536 11.55 -23.25 23.40
N TYR A 537 10.94 -23.80 22.35
CA TYR A 537 10.16 -25.03 22.44
C TYR A 537 11.03 -26.27 22.61
N ALA A 538 12.25 -26.28 22.06
CA ALA A 538 13.26 -27.31 22.32
C ALA A 538 13.77 -27.31 23.78
N THR A 539 13.60 -26.20 24.52
CA THR A 539 14.02 -26.09 25.93
C THR A 539 13.13 -26.92 26.86
N ASP A 540 11.81 -26.77 26.74
CA ASP A 540 10.82 -27.50 27.54
C ASP A 540 9.48 -27.62 26.77
N PRO A 541 9.28 -28.75 26.07
CA PRO A 541 8.03 -29.03 25.36
C PRO A 541 6.78 -29.10 26.26
N ALA A 542 6.92 -29.35 27.57
CA ALA A 542 5.78 -29.37 28.49
C ALA A 542 5.39 -27.95 28.95
N ALA A 543 6.33 -27.01 28.94
CA ALA A 543 6.10 -25.61 29.33
C ALA A 543 5.65 -24.68 28.18
N MET A 544 5.62 -25.13 26.92
CA MET A 544 5.28 -24.29 25.74
C MET A 544 4.00 -23.46 25.95
N ALA A 545 2.91 -24.12 26.38
CA ALA A 545 1.64 -23.46 26.63
C ALA A 545 1.74 -22.34 27.69
N GLY A 546 2.43 -22.60 28.80
CA GLY A 546 2.66 -21.62 29.86
C GLY A 546 3.60 -20.48 29.45
N LEU A 547 4.53 -20.73 28.53
CA LEU A 547 5.42 -19.72 27.98
C LEU A 547 4.64 -18.73 27.09
N GLU A 548 3.87 -19.24 26.13
CA GLU A 548 3.04 -18.42 25.24
C GLU A 548 1.93 -17.69 26.01
N GLN A 549 1.32 -18.35 27.00
CA GLN A 549 0.38 -17.73 27.94
C GLN A 549 1.05 -16.55 28.68
N THR A 550 2.28 -16.72 29.18
CA THR A 550 3.02 -15.65 29.88
C THR A 550 3.39 -14.50 28.92
N MET A 551 3.83 -14.79 27.71
CA MET A 551 4.14 -13.77 26.69
C MET A 551 2.89 -12.97 26.34
N ALA A 552 1.79 -13.65 26.02
CA ALA A 552 0.53 -13.03 25.65
C ALA A 552 -0.19 -12.34 26.83
N GLN A 553 0.15 -12.65 28.08
CA GLN A 553 -0.27 -11.85 29.25
C GLN A 553 0.56 -10.56 29.38
N ALA A 554 1.85 -10.59 29.05
CA ALA A 554 2.76 -9.45 29.17
C ALA A 554 2.62 -8.45 28.00
N LEU A 555 2.38 -8.95 26.78
CA LEU A 555 2.20 -8.19 25.55
C LEU A 555 1.01 -8.76 24.76
N ARG A 556 -0.09 -8.00 24.68
CA ARG A 556 -1.23 -8.31 23.82
C ARG A 556 -1.72 -7.01 23.15
N PRO A 557 -1.82 -6.93 21.80
CA PRO A 557 -1.31 -7.90 20.83
C PRO A 557 0.20 -8.13 20.94
N MET A 558 0.66 -9.28 20.45
CA MET A 558 2.09 -9.57 20.34
C MET A 558 2.68 -8.74 19.19
N PRO A 559 3.79 -8.00 19.41
CA PRO A 559 4.48 -7.27 18.36
C PRO A 559 4.96 -8.18 17.21
N SER A 560 4.82 -7.75 15.96
CA SER A 560 5.17 -8.57 14.79
C SER A 560 6.65 -8.51 14.44
N THR A 561 7.33 -7.41 14.78
CA THR A 561 8.79 -7.23 14.53
C THR A 561 9.59 -7.06 15.81
N ALA A 562 10.90 -7.35 15.76
CA ALA A 562 11.81 -7.10 16.87
C ALA A 562 11.92 -5.60 17.20
N SER A 563 11.78 -4.73 16.19
CA SER A 563 11.71 -3.28 16.40
C SER A 563 10.46 -2.86 17.18
N GLU A 564 9.28 -3.38 16.84
CA GLU A 564 8.03 -3.12 17.59
C GLU A 564 8.09 -3.65 19.01
N LEU A 565 8.64 -4.84 19.24
CA LEU A 565 8.84 -5.40 20.59
C LEU A 565 9.66 -4.46 21.47
N MET A 566 10.76 -3.95 20.93
CA MET A 566 11.63 -3.02 21.63
C MET A 566 10.98 -1.62 21.79
N CYS A 567 10.16 -1.17 20.83
CA CYS A 567 9.33 0.03 20.98
C CYS A 567 8.27 -0.12 22.10
N ALA A 568 7.62 -1.28 22.20
CA ALA A 568 6.59 -1.56 23.21
C ALA A 568 7.18 -1.63 24.63
N LEU A 569 8.40 -2.15 24.80
CA LEU A 569 9.11 -2.05 26.08
C LEU A 569 9.61 -0.63 26.36
N ALA A 570 9.86 0.18 25.32
CA ALA A 570 10.30 1.56 25.48
C ALA A 570 9.17 2.58 25.72
N ASP A 571 7.90 2.21 25.57
CA ASP A 571 6.79 3.17 25.74
C ASP A 571 6.51 3.56 27.21
N GLY A 572 7.08 2.83 28.17
CA GLY A 572 6.99 3.12 29.62
C GLY A 572 5.58 2.94 30.21
N SER A 573 4.65 2.32 29.49
CA SER A 573 3.27 2.10 29.94
C SER A 573 3.08 0.84 30.80
N ARG A 574 4.11 -0.03 30.90
CA ARG A 574 4.00 -1.41 31.39
C ARG A 574 4.68 -1.69 32.74
N ASN A 575 4.75 -0.70 33.62
CA ASN A 575 5.04 -0.83 35.06
C ASN A 575 6.11 -1.88 35.44
N GLY A 576 7.34 -1.72 34.94
CA GLY A 576 8.47 -2.59 35.30
C GLY A 576 8.50 -3.93 34.56
N LEU A 577 7.79 -4.07 33.44
CA LEU A 577 8.05 -5.15 32.47
C LEU A 577 9.38 -4.92 31.76
N GLU A 578 9.71 -3.66 31.45
CA GLU A 578 10.93 -3.22 30.79
C GLU A 578 12.20 -3.69 31.51
N ASP A 579 12.25 -3.56 32.84
CA ASP A 579 13.41 -3.88 33.67
C ASP A 579 13.59 -5.39 33.92
N ARG A 580 12.51 -6.18 33.79
CA ARG A 580 12.52 -7.63 34.08
C ARG A 580 12.34 -8.54 32.86
N ALA A 581 12.12 -7.97 31.68
CA ALA A 581 12.04 -8.71 30.43
C ALA A 581 13.45 -8.93 29.85
N ALA A 582 13.78 -10.18 29.51
CA ALA A 582 14.86 -10.50 28.58
C ALA A 582 14.25 -10.90 27.23
N VAL A 583 14.72 -10.31 26.13
CA VAL A 583 14.03 -10.40 24.84
C VAL A 583 14.87 -11.06 23.76
N LEU A 584 14.24 -11.91 22.94
CA LEU A 584 14.86 -12.57 21.80
C LEU A 584 14.68 -11.73 20.53
N VAL A 585 15.76 -11.10 20.11
CA VAL A 585 15.79 -10.13 19.01
C VAL A 585 17.10 -10.23 18.22
N PRO A 586 17.17 -9.69 16.99
CA PRO A 586 18.44 -9.49 16.30
C PRO A 586 19.39 -8.56 17.08
N GLU A 587 20.68 -8.87 17.05
CA GLU A 587 21.75 -8.07 17.66
C GLU A 587 21.72 -6.60 17.19
N GLN A 588 21.52 -6.36 15.88
CA GLN A 588 21.46 -5.00 15.33
C GLN A 588 20.35 -4.16 15.97
N THR A 589 19.17 -4.76 16.18
CA THR A 589 18.01 -4.11 16.82
C THR A 589 18.36 -3.75 18.26
N MET A 590 18.84 -4.70 19.07
CA MET A 590 19.22 -4.45 20.46
C MET A 590 20.30 -3.35 20.58
N ALA A 591 21.36 -3.46 19.79
CA ALA A 591 22.48 -2.52 19.84
C ALA A 591 22.08 -1.08 19.46
N ARG A 592 21.08 -0.91 18.59
CA ARG A 592 20.53 0.41 18.23
C ARG A 592 19.64 1.03 19.31
N PHE A 593 18.89 0.23 20.06
CA PHE A 593 18.12 0.74 21.22
C PHE A 593 19.04 1.13 22.40
N ASN A 594 20.20 0.47 22.56
CA ASN A 594 21.21 0.84 23.56
C ASN A 594 21.87 2.21 23.32
N LEU A 595 21.90 2.74 22.08
CA LEU A 595 22.53 4.02 21.73
C LEU A 595 21.97 5.19 22.56
N PRO A 596 22.71 6.27 22.84
CA PRO A 596 22.22 7.39 23.64
C PRO A 596 21.07 8.17 22.96
N ALA A 597 20.23 8.83 23.76
CA ALA A 597 19.16 9.68 23.24
C ALA A 597 19.74 10.82 22.36
N GLY A 598 19.16 11.02 21.18
CA GLY A 598 19.64 11.98 20.18
C GLY A 598 20.64 11.42 19.15
N ASP A 599 21.12 10.19 19.32
CA ASP A 599 21.88 9.48 18.28
C ASP A 599 20.98 9.20 17.04
N PRO A 600 21.43 9.52 15.81
CA PRO A 600 20.60 9.36 14.61
C PRO A 600 20.31 7.90 14.22
N ALA A 601 21.07 6.92 14.73
CA ALA A 601 20.79 5.49 14.49
C ALA A 601 19.83 4.87 15.53
N ARG A 602 19.59 5.56 16.65
CA ARG A 602 18.62 5.15 17.69
C ARG A 602 17.17 5.28 17.15
N PRO A 603 16.32 4.24 17.26
CA PRO A 603 14.92 4.32 16.83
C PRO A 603 14.13 5.40 17.58
N SER A 604 13.26 6.13 16.88
CA SER A 604 12.54 7.28 17.46
C SER A 604 11.51 6.93 18.54
N CYS A 605 11.08 5.66 18.63
CA CYS A 605 10.25 5.16 19.72
C CYS A 605 11.03 4.90 21.02
N ALA A 606 12.37 4.82 20.97
CA ALA A 606 13.19 4.43 22.11
C ALA A 606 13.29 5.59 23.11
N THR A 607 12.50 5.56 24.18
CA THR A 607 12.58 6.53 25.30
C THR A 607 13.73 6.20 26.27
N VAL A 608 14.05 7.14 27.16
CA VAL A 608 15.10 6.96 28.17
C VAL A 608 14.75 5.99 29.31
N THR A 609 13.53 5.41 29.34
CA THR A 609 13.14 4.43 30.38
C THR A 609 13.57 3.00 30.05
N LEU A 610 13.78 2.65 28.78
CA LEU A 610 14.25 1.31 28.42
C LEU A 610 15.71 1.13 28.88
N GLU A 611 15.93 0.21 29.82
CA GLU A 611 17.28 -0.11 30.29
C GLU A 611 18.17 -0.65 29.15
N ARG A 612 19.47 -0.34 29.24
CA ARG A 612 20.52 -0.89 28.37
C ARG A 612 20.64 -2.41 28.56
N ARG A 613 20.90 -3.13 27.48
CA ARG A 613 20.88 -4.60 27.42
C ARG A 613 22.20 -5.20 26.98
N VAL A 614 22.48 -6.41 27.46
CA VAL A 614 23.64 -7.24 27.10
C VAL A 614 23.17 -8.45 26.30
N ALA A 615 23.76 -8.66 25.11
CA ALA A 615 23.52 -9.87 24.33
C ALA A 615 24.11 -11.09 25.04
N GLN A 616 23.27 -12.06 25.37
CA GLN A 616 23.69 -13.47 25.45
C GLN A 616 23.49 -14.08 24.07
N TYR A 617 24.44 -14.89 23.61
CA TYR A 617 24.45 -15.52 22.29
C TYR A 617 24.18 -17.02 22.42
N PRO A 618 22.96 -17.50 22.14
CA PRO A 618 22.63 -18.91 22.18
C PRO A 618 23.43 -19.70 21.14
N SER A 619 23.81 -20.93 21.47
CA SER A 619 24.55 -21.83 20.57
C SER A 619 23.66 -22.63 19.60
N ASP A 620 22.35 -22.56 19.80
CA ASP A 620 21.27 -23.34 19.17
C ASP A 620 20.33 -22.49 18.31
N VAL A 621 20.27 -21.17 18.51
CA VAL A 621 19.54 -20.25 17.63
C VAL A 621 20.43 -19.82 16.45
N PRO A 622 20.03 -20.02 15.18
CA PRO A 622 20.84 -19.60 14.04
C PRO A 622 21.06 -18.08 13.97
N VAL A 623 22.23 -17.70 13.45
CA VAL A 623 22.52 -16.32 13.01
C VAL A 623 21.71 -16.04 11.75
N LEU A 624 21.02 -14.90 11.71
CA LEU A 624 20.32 -14.42 10.50
C LEU A 624 21.37 -14.04 9.45
N ASP A 625 21.28 -14.66 8.28
CA ASP A 625 22.29 -14.63 7.22
C ASP A 625 21.84 -13.94 5.92
N LEU A 626 20.63 -13.33 5.92
CA LEU A 626 20.12 -12.43 4.88
C LEU A 626 20.50 -12.88 3.45
N PRO A 627 20.12 -14.10 3.03
CA PRO A 627 20.50 -14.61 1.73
C PRO A 627 19.78 -13.84 0.62
N PHE A 628 20.56 -13.32 -0.34
CA PHE A 628 20.03 -12.75 -1.56
C PHE A 628 19.58 -13.86 -2.50
N VAL A 629 18.28 -14.00 -2.73
CA VAL A 629 17.68 -14.99 -3.64
C VAL A 629 17.24 -14.29 -4.91
N GLN A 630 17.82 -14.68 -6.05
CA GLN A 630 17.30 -14.31 -7.36
C GLN A 630 16.03 -15.12 -7.64
N VAL A 631 14.97 -14.42 -8.05
CA VAL A 631 13.66 -14.99 -8.36
C VAL A 631 13.48 -14.98 -9.88
N THR A 632 13.07 -16.10 -10.47
CA THR A 632 12.79 -16.19 -11.92
C THR A 632 11.46 -16.86 -12.16
N TRP A 633 10.59 -16.20 -12.93
CA TRP A 633 9.21 -16.62 -13.19
C TRP A 633 9.08 -17.30 -14.56
N ARG A 634 8.44 -18.47 -14.61
CA ARG A 634 8.19 -19.20 -15.86
C ARG A 634 7.34 -18.34 -16.81
N GLY A 635 7.81 -18.11 -18.03
CA GLY A 635 7.08 -17.34 -19.03
C GLY A 635 7.34 -15.82 -19.00
N ALA A 636 8.21 -15.33 -18.11
CA ALA A 636 8.66 -13.93 -18.09
C ALA A 636 9.84 -13.68 -19.05
N GLU A 637 9.84 -14.33 -20.21
CA GLU A 637 11.03 -14.47 -21.09
C GLU A 637 11.39 -13.18 -21.88
N ARG A 638 10.58 -12.11 -21.79
CA ARG A 638 10.71 -10.91 -22.64
C ARG A 638 11.98 -10.09 -22.35
N ASP A 639 12.31 -9.95 -21.07
CA ASP A 639 13.41 -9.14 -20.53
C ASP A 639 14.25 -9.95 -19.51
N ALA A 640 14.13 -11.29 -19.53
CA ALA A 640 14.69 -12.19 -18.53
C ALA A 640 16.22 -12.09 -18.36
N ASP A 641 16.98 -12.01 -19.46
CA ASP A 641 18.44 -11.84 -19.41
C ASP A 641 18.85 -10.48 -18.83
N GLU A 642 18.08 -9.43 -19.11
CA GLU A 642 18.32 -8.06 -18.64
C GLU A 642 18.01 -7.94 -17.13
N ARG A 643 16.85 -8.48 -16.70
CA ARG A 643 16.51 -8.65 -15.28
C ARG A 643 17.58 -9.44 -14.55
N ALA A 644 17.96 -10.60 -15.08
CA ALA A 644 18.99 -11.43 -14.46
C ALA A 644 20.37 -10.74 -14.42
N ALA A 645 20.72 -9.90 -15.40
CA ALA A 645 21.94 -9.09 -15.36
C ALA A 645 21.86 -8.01 -14.27
N ALA A 646 20.77 -7.24 -14.21
CA ALA A 646 20.56 -6.16 -13.25
C ALA A 646 20.48 -6.68 -11.80
N VAL A 647 19.76 -7.77 -11.56
CA VAL A 647 19.69 -8.48 -10.26
C VAL A 647 21.09 -8.92 -9.81
N ARG A 648 21.92 -9.43 -10.72
CA ARG A 648 23.30 -9.84 -10.40
C ARG A 648 24.28 -8.66 -10.25
N ASP A 649 24.03 -7.50 -10.85
CA ASP A 649 24.82 -6.29 -10.55
C ASP A 649 24.47 -5.73 -9.17
N PHE A 650 23.18 -5.70 -8.81
CA PHE A 650 22.75 -5.28 -7.47
C PHE A 650 23.31 -6.22 -6.38
N HIS A 651 23.24 -7.54 -6.56
CA HIS A 651 23.89 -8.48 -5.64
C HIS A 651 25.40 -8.25 -5.54
N ARG A 652 26.11 -8.07 -6.67
CA ARG A 652 27.55 -7.82 -6.66
C ARG A 652 27.88 -6.50 -5.97
N TRP A 653 27.09 -5.46 -6.19
CA TRP A 653 27.24 -4.19 -5.50
C TRP A 653 27.04 -4.36 -3.98
N LEU A 654 25.97 -5.03 -3.55
CA LEU A 654 25.71 -5.32 -2.14
C LEU A 654 26.89 -6.05 -1.46
N SER A 655 27.48 -7.03 -2.13
CA SER A 655 28.53 -7.88 -1.57
C SER A 655 29.95 -7.30 -1.68
N ASP A 656 30.31 -6.65 -2.80
CA ASP A 656 31.68 -6.15 -3.06
C ASP A 656 31.89 -4.66 -2.73
N ASP A 657 30.84 -3.81 -2.78
CA ASP A 657 30.99 -2.35 -2.65
C ASP A 657 31.06 -1.90 -1.17
N PRO A 658 32.15 -1.24 -0.73
CA PRO A 658 32.27 -0.76 0.64
C PRO A 658 31.22 0.29 1.06
N GLY A 659 30.58 0.96 0.11
CA GLY A 659 29.46 1.88 0.31
C GLY A 659 28.11 1.17 0.42
N ALA A 660 27.92 0.01 -0.20
CA ALA A 660 26.74 -0.83 -0.01
C ALA A 660 26.78 -1.50 1.37
N GLN A 661 27.90 -2.14 1.70
CA GLN A 661 28.16 -2.75 3.01
C GLN A 661 28.06 -1.74 4.17
N ARG A 662 28.25 -0.45 3.90
CA ARG A 662 27.96 0.63 4.87
C ARG A 662 26.48 0.75 5.22
N GLN A 663 25.55 0.62 4.27
CA GLN A 663 24.13 0.80 4.56
C GLN A 663 23.64 -0.17 5.65
N PHE A 664 24.13 -1.41 5.60
CA PHE A 664 23.92 -2.44 6.63
C PHE A 664 24.72 -2.19 7.91
N THR A 665 26.03 -1.92 7.81
CA THR A 665 26.89 -1.81 9.01
C THR A 665 26.70 -0.52 9.81
N ASP A 666 26.23 0.56 9.18
CA ASP A 666 25.77 1.79 9.84
C ASP A 666 24.44 1.56 10.58
N ASP A 667 23.60 0.63 10.11
CA ASP A 667 22.39 0.14 10.80
C ASP A 667 22.71 -1.01 11.80
N GLY A 668 23.98 -1.23 12.14
CA GLY A 668 24.37 -2.19 13.18
C GLY A 668 24.39 -3.67 12.76
N PHE A 669 24.16 -4.00 11.49
CA PHE A 669 24.44 -5.34 10.98
C PHE A 669 25.96 -5.60 10.88
N ARG A 670 26.34 -6.86 10.70
CA ARG A 670 27.72 -7.28 10.38
C ARG A 670 27.82 -7.52 8.88
N GLY A 671 28.90 -7.02 8.27
CA GLY A 671 29.12 -7.16 6.84
C GLY A 671 29.41 -8.60 6.41
N ALA A 672 29.26 -8.88 5.11
CA ALA A 672 29.59 -10.17 4.52
C ALA A 672 31.11 -10.40 4.51
N GLY A 673 31.57 -11.44 5.19
CA GLY A 673 32.96 -11.90 5.15
C GLY A 673 33.24 -12.81 3.96
N ARG A 674 34.50 -12.84 3.50
CA ARG A 674 34.94 -13.59 2.30
C ARG A 674 34.72 -15.11 2.33
N ASP A 675 34.42 -15.66 3.50
CA ASP A 675 34.27 -17.11 3.76
C ASP A 675 32.82 -17.48 4.15
N GLU A 676 31.81 -16.71 3.72
CA GLU A 676 30.38 -16.82 4.11
C GLU A 676 30.18 -16.78 5.64
N ARG A 677 30.81 -15.79 6.28
CA ARG A 677 30.79 -15.59 7.75
C ARG A 677 30.56 -14.12 8.11
N PRO A 678 29.95 -13.82 9.27
CA PRO A 678 29.85 -12.45 9.78
C PRO A 678 31.23 -11.81 9.92
N ALA A 679 31.45 -10.67 9.29
CA ALA A 679 32.65 -9.87 9.52
C ALA A 679 32.66 -9.28 10.94
N PRO A 680 33.85 -9.04 11.55
CA PRO A 680 33.96 -8.24 12.77
C PRO A 680 33.36 -6.84 12.55
N PRO A 681 32.66 -6.24 13.55
CA PRO A 681 31.98 -4.97 13.36
C PRO A 681 32.94 -3.84 12.99
N ARG A 682 32.51 -2.92 12.13
CA ARG A 682 33.33 -1.74 11.79
C ARG A 682 33.47 -0.80 12.99
N LYS A 683 34.54 0.00 13.04
CA LYS A 683 34.77 0.98 14.12
C LYS A 683 33.65 2.03 14.21
N ASP A 684 33.03 2.33 13.08
CA ASP A 684 31.94 3.29 12.89
C ASP A 684 30.52 2.68 13.03
N SER A 685 30.40 1.37 13.31
CA SER A 685 29.11 0.69 13.48
C SER A 685 28.52 0.88 14.90
N PRO A 686 27.18 0.95 15.06
CA PRO A 686 26.51 0.93 16.36
C PRO A 686 26.98 -0.18 17.31
N LEU A 687 27.34 -1.35 16.79
CA LEU A 687 27.88 -2.49 17.55
C LEU A 687 29.17 -2.15 18.33
N ARG A 688 29.91 -1.11 17.92
CA ARG A 688 31.15 -0.62 18.55
C ARG A 688 31.03 0.75 19.20
N ALA A 689 29.82 1.30 19.34
CA ALA A 689 29.57 2.47 20.17
C ALA A 689 29.92 2.17 21.64
N GLY A 690 30.29 3.19 22.43
CA GLY A 690 30.53 3.02 23.89
C GLY A 690 29.29 2.52 24.65
N ALA A 691 28.11 2.74 24.09
CA ALA A 691 26.85 2.15 24.54
C ALA A 691 26.78 0.61 24.39
N ASN A 692 27.66 0.00 23.59
CA ASN A 692 27.67 -1.43 23.28
C ASN A 692 28.98 -2.17 23.60
N GLU A 693 30.06 -1.46 23.98
CA GLU A 693 31.41 -2.01 24.24
C GLU A 693 31.46 -3.27 25.13
N ARG A 694 30.51 -3.41 26.06
CA ARG A 694 30.37 -4.59 26.93
C ARG A 694 29.08 -5.39 26.69
N ALA A 695 28.14 -4.83 25.93
CA ALA A 695 26.87 -5.46 25.59
C ALA A 695 27.03 -6.49 24.46
N VAL A 696 27.91 -6.19 23.51
CA VAL A 696 28.13 -6.93 22.25
C VAL A 696 29.51 -7.59 22.25
N ARG A 697 29.63 -8.77 21.62
CA ARG A 697 30.90 -9.46 21.41
C ARG A 697 31.42 -9.23 19.99
N GLU A 698 32.65 -8.73 19.86
CA GLU A 698 33.24 -8.45 18.53
C GLU A 698 33.36 -9.72 17.68
N GLN A 699 33.78 -10.82 18.30
CA GLN A 699 33.83 -12.15 17.69
C GLN A 699 32.67 -12.99 18.23
N ILE A 700 31.88 -13.56 17.32
CA ILE A 700 30.83 -14.54 17.62
C ILE A 700 31.47 -15.94 17.49
N PRO A 701 31.12 -16.94 18.34
CA PRO A 701 31.58 -18.31 18.16
C PRO A 701 31.24 -18.86 16.75
N PRO A 702 32.10 -19.69 16.14
CA PRO A 702 31.73 -20.47 14.96
C PRO A 702 30.53 -21.39 15.25
N ARG A 703 29.65 -21.58 14.25
CA ARG A 703 28.44 -22.41 14.32
C ARG A 703 28.70 -23.78 14.99
N SER A 704 28.16 -23.99 16.18
CA SER A 704 27.83 -25.33 16.69
C SER A 704 26.60 -25.83 15.91
N GLY A 705 26.78 -26.86 15.11
CA GLY A 705 25.78 -27.25 14.12
C GLY A 705 24.69 -28.17 14.67
N GLU A 706 23.46 -27.66 14.71
CA GLU A 706 22.27 -28.46 14.48
C GLU A 706 21.41 -27.74 13.43
N THR A 707 21.02 -28.44 12.37
CA THR A 707 20.34 -27.81 11.22
C THR A 707 18.84 -27.78 11.45
N VAL A 708 18.35 -26.65 11.97
CA VAL A 708 16.92 -26.30 11.97
C VAL A 708 16.32 -26.58 10.58
N THR A 709 15.24 -27.38 10.55
CA THR A 709 14.66 -27.90 9.31
C THR A 709 13.39 -27.16 8.93
N ALA A 710 13.06 -27.12 7.64
CA ALA A 710 11.79 -26.56 7.19
C ALA A 710 10.57 -27.34 7.73
N ALA A 711 10.71 -28.66 7.95
CA ALA A 711 9.72 -29.49 8.61
C ALA A 711 9.51 -29.11 10.08
N SER A 712 10.59 -28.98 10.87
CA SER A 712 10.49 -28.65 12.30
C SER A 712 9.96 -27.23 12.54
N LEU A 713 10.34 -26.25 11.71
CA LEU A 713 9.74 -24.91 11.74
C LEU A 713 8.25 -24.90 11.36
N THR A 714 7.83 -25.78 10.44
CA THR A 714 6.40 -25.94 10.10
C THR A 714 5.61 -26.53 11.28
N ASP A 715 6.20 -27.50 11.99
CA ASP A 715 5.62 -28.08 13.20
C ASP A 715 5.63 -27.12 14.41
N THR A 716 6.64 -26.25 14.53
CA THR A 716 6.70 -25.20 15.56
C THR A 716 5.65 -24.11 15.32
N LEU A 717 5.37 -23.71 14.07
CA LEU A 717 4.23 -22.83 13.75
C LEU A 717 2.88 -23.48 14.13
N ARG A 718 2.72 -24.77 13.84
CA ARG A 718 1.54 -25.55 14.26
C ARG A 718 1.40 -25.57 15.80
N ARG A 719 2.47 -25.93 16.51
CA ARG A 719 2.51 -25.93 17.99
C ARG A 719 2.28 -24.55 18.60
N TYR A 720 2.71 -23.46 17.96
CA TYR A 720 2.45 -22.09 18.41
C TYR A 720 0.95 -21.77 18.40
N ARG A 721 0.26 -22.03 17.27
CA ARG A 721 -1.18 -21.80 17.14
C ARG A 721 -1.99 -22.64 18.15
N GLU A 722 -1.55 -23.86 18.41
CA GLU A 722 -2.13 -24.77 19.41
C GLU A 722 -1.78 -24.39 20.88
N ALA A 723 -0.76 -23.57 21.14
CA ALA A 723 -0.15 -23.44 22.47
C ALA A 723 -1.09 -22.86 23.54
N LEU A 724 -2.00 -21.97 23.16
CA LEU A 724 -2.98 -21.38 24.09
C LEU A 724 -4.22 -22.28 24.29
N GLY A 725 -4.26 -23.46 23.68
CA GLY A 725 -5.39 -24.38 23.73
C GLY A 725 -6.55 -24.01 22.79
N PRO A 726 -7.66 -24.76 22.82
CA PRO A 726 -8.75 -24.61 21.88
C PRO A 726 -9.46 -23.26 21.98
N GLY A 727 -9.94 -22.76 20.85
CA GLY A 727 -10.48 -21.42 20.70
C GLY A 727 -11.84 -21.18 21.34
N ARG A 728 -12.12 -19.88 21.53
CA ARG A 728 -13.43 -19.34 21.91
C ARG A 728 -13.89 -18.37 20.82
N VAL A 729 -14.75 -18.83 19.90
CA VAL A 729 -15.13 -18.06 18.69
C VAL A 729 -16.64 -17.78 18.67
N LEU A 730 -17.05 -16.54 18.91
CA LEU A 730 -18.45 -16.15 18.83
C LEU A 730 -18.68 -15.28 17.59
N TYR A 731 -19.59 -15.71 16.72
CA TYR A 731 -20.05 -14.90 15.60
C TYR A 731 -21.27 -14.07 16.03
N LEU A 732 -21.18 -12.76 15.82
CA LEU A 732 -22.28 -11.81 15.81
C LEU A 732 -22.69 -11.63 14.35
N LEU A 733 -23.87 -12.12 14.01
CA LEU A 733 -24.40 -12.10 12.66
C LEU A 733 -25.55 -11.09 12.61
N ASP A 734 -25.32 -10.01 11.89
CA ASP A 734 -26.38 -9.11 11.47
C ASP A 734 -27.38 -9.87 10.59
N ASN A 735 -28.67 -9.68 10.86
CA ASN A 735 -29.77 -10.34 10.17
C ASN A 735 -30.98 -9.40 10.02
N SER A 736 -30.73 -8.09 9.99
CA SER A 736 -31.73 -7.04 9.80
C SER A 736 -32.29 -7.02 8.37
N THR A 737 -33.27 -6.15 8.13
CA THR A 737 -33.80 -5.91 6.78
C THR A 737 -32.74 -5.33 5.83
N SER A 738 -31.79 -4.51 6.29
CA SER A 738 -30.74 -3.92 5.45
C SER A 738 -29.88 -4.99 4.77
N MET A 739 -29.54 -6.06 5.49
CA MET A 739 -28.80 -7.21 4.96
C MET A 739 -29.48 -7.86 3.75
N THR A 740 -30.82 -7.77 3.68
CA THR A 740 -31.61 -8.32 2.57
C THR A 740 -31.77 -7.31 1.43
N ASP A 741 -32.07 -6.06 1.74
CA ASP A 741 -32.23 -4.98 0.75
C ASP A 741 -30.91 -4.67 0.01
N SER A 742 -29.78 -4.70 0.74
CA SER A 742 -28.42 -4.63 0.20
C SER A 742 -27.99 -5.90 -0.57
N GLN A 743 -28.80 -6.96 -0.59
CA GLN A 743 -28.52 -8.26 -1.23
C GLN A 743 -27.24 -8.95 -0.71
N VAL A 744 -26.97 -8.85 0.60
CA VAL A 744 -25.77 -9.39 1.26
C VAL A 744 -26.06 -10.53 2.25
N TRP A 745 -27.32 -10.89 2.50
CA TRP A 745 -27.72 -11.96 3.41
C TRP A 745 -27.50 -13.37 2.85
N GLU A 746 -27.89 -13.62 1.60
CA GLU A 746 -27.91 -14.94 0.96
C GLU A 746 -27.15 -14.97 -0.38
N GLY A 747 -26.37 -16.03 -0.59
CA GLY A 747 -25.54 -16.24 -1.78
C GLY A 747 -24.11 -16.67 -1.44
N GLN A 748 -23.29 -16.90 -2.47
CA GLN A 748 -21.85 -17.12 -2.34
C GLN A 748 -21.16 -15.80 -1.94
N GLY A 749 -20.25 -15.85 -0.96
CA GLY A 749 -19.58 -14.63 -0.43
C GLY A 749 -20.53 -13.69 0.33
N ARG A 750 -21.69 -14.18 0.77
CA ARG A 750 -22.70 -13.45 1.54
C ARG A 750 -22.76 -13.93 2.98
N ALA A 751 -23.41 -13.17 3.86
CA ALA A 751 -23.31 -13.30 5.33
C ALA A 751 -23.37 -14.74 5.84
N LYS A 752 -24.37 -15.51 5.40
CA LYS A 752 -24.55 -16.91 5.81
C LYS A 752 -23.49 -17.86 5.25
N ASP A 753 -23.00 -17.64 4.04
CA ASP A 753 -21.92 -18.44 3.41
C ASP A 753 -20.55 -18.12 4.02
N VAL A 754 -20.28 -16.84 4.31
CA VAL A 754 -19.05 -16.37 4.95
C VAL A 754 -18.89 -17.02 6.33
N VAL A 755 -19.89 -16.91 7.21
CA VAL A 755 -19.88 -17.56 8.53
C VAL A 755 -19.88 -19.09 8.43
N ALA A 756 -20.69 -19.68 7.54
CA ALA A 756 -20.76 -21.14 7.43
C ALA A 756 -19.53 -21.79 6.78
N ARG A 757 -18.66 -21.04 6.08
CA ARG A 757 -17.35 -21.55 5.63
C ARG A 757 -16.24 -21.32 6.64
N SER A 758 -16.16 -20.17 7.31
CA SER A 758 -15.11 -19.94 8.32
C SER A 758 -15.17 -20.90 9.51
N MET A 759 -16.33 -21.53 9.75
CA MET A 759 -16.48 -22.66 10.67
C MET A 759 -15.71 -23.94 10.28
N SER A 760 -15.17 -24.07 9.07
CA SER A 760 -14.37 -25.25 8.66
C SER A 760 -13.08 -25.39 9.47
N SER A 761 -12.51 -24.25 9.90
CA SER A 761 -11.29 -24.20 10.72
C SER A 761 -11.49 -24.60 12.19
N LEU A 762 -12.74 -24.83 12.62
CA LEU A 762 -13.08 -25.13 14.02
C LEU A 762 -13.17 -26.64 14.25
N GLY A 763 -12.31 -27.14 15.15
CA GLY A 763 -12.25 -28.54 15.55
C GLY A 763 -13.14 -28.89 16.75
N PRO A 764 -13.23 -30.20 17.10
CA PRO A 764 -14.15 -30.73 18.11
C PRO A 764 -13.89 -30.28 19.55
N LYS A 765 -12.71 -29.69 19.84
CA LYS A 765 -12.38 -29.10 21.15
C LYS A 765 -12.70 -27.61 21.24
N ASP A 766 -12.88 -26.92 20.10
CA ASP A 766 -13.13 -25.48 20.08
C ASP A 766 -14.56 -25.17 20.57
N THR A 767 -14.70 -24.04 21.27
CA THR A 767 -16.01 -23.55 21.75
C THR A 767 -16.47 -22.37 20.91
N TYR A 768 -17.66 -22.48 20.31
CA TYR A 768 -18.18 -21.47 19.41
C TYR A 768 -19.69 -21.36 19.41
N GLY A 769 -20.22 -20.29 18.82
CA GLY A 769 -21.65 -20.02 18.70
C GLY A 769 -21.94 -18.90 17.70
N VAL A 770 -23.21 -18.69 17.37
CA VAL A 770 -23.69 -17.66 16.43
C VAL A 770 -24.91 -16.96 17.01
N ARG A 771 -24.83 -15.64 17.10
CA ARG A 771 -25.84 -14.76 17.71
C ARG A 771 -26.38 -13.78 16.67
N LEU A 772 -27.69 -13.77 16.51
CA LEU A 772 -28.45 -12.89 15.63
C LEU A 772 -28.70 -11.54 16.32
N LEU A 773 -28.43 -10.44 15.62
CA LEU A 773 -28.40 -9.09 16.18
C LEU A 773 -29.71 -8.30 16.06
N ALA A 774 -30.56 -8.61 15.09
CA ALA A 774 -31.80 -7.90 14.85
C ALA A 774 -32.90 -8.33 15.84
N VAL A 775 -33.20 -7.47 16.82
CA VAL A 775 -34.14 -7.74 17.93
C VAL A 775 -34.84 -6.46 18.41
N GLU A 776 -36.01 -6.61 19.03
CA GLU A 776 -36.79 -5.47 19.53
C GLU A 776 -36.01 -4.63 20.56
N LYS A 777 -36.30 -3.33 20.60
CA LYS A 777 -35.57 -2.36 21.42
C LYS A 777 -35.72 -2.61 22.92
N GLY A 778 -34.72 -3.26 23.50
CA GLY A 778 -34.66 -3.62 24.92
C GLY A 778 -34.60 -5.13 25.17
N GLU A 779 -34.90 -5.94 24.14
CA GLU A 779 -34.71 -7.38 24.17
C GLU A 779 -33.26 -7.79 23.89
N LYS A 780 -32.98 -9.08 24.08
CA LYS A 780 -31.62 -9.65 23.92
C LYS A 780 -31.45 -10.31 22.55
N ALA A 781 -30.30 -10.06 21.94
CA ALA A 781 -29.80 -10.77 20.77
C ALA A 781 -29.88 -12.30 20.96
N THR A 782 -30.31 -13.02 19.92
CA THR A 782 -30.74 -14.43 20.03
C THR A 782 -29.69 -15.39 19.48
N ASP A 783 -29.35 -16.44 20.22
CA ASP A 783 -28.39 -17.46 19.77
C ASP A 783 -29.03 -18.43 18.77
N ALA A 784 -28.66 -18.30 17.48
CA ALA A 784 -29.00 -19.29 16.44
C ALA A 784 -28.20 -20.59 16.64
N VAL A 785 -26.92 -20.47 17.02
CA VAL A 785 -26.08 -21.58 17.48
C VAL A 785 -25.62 -21.24 18.90
N PRO A 786 -26.11 -21.92 19.95
CA PRO A 786 -25.68 -21.69 21.33
C PRO A 786 -24.17 -21.75 21.49
N PHE A 787 -23.60 -20.94 22.37
CA PHE A 787 -22.15 -20.97 22.60
C PHE A 787 -21.72 -22.24 23.35
N GLY A 788 -20.98 -23.13 22.68
CA GLY A 788 -20.59 -24.44 23.22
C GLY A 788 -19.57 -25.20 22.36
N ALA A 789 -19.20 -26.41 22.79
CA ALA A 789 -18.33 -27.32 22.03
C ALA A 789 -19.16 -28.30 21.18
N TYR A 790 -18.67 -28.64 19.99
CA TYR A 790 -19.43 -29.38 18.97
C TYR A 790 -18.54 -30.41 18.26
N ALA A 791 -19.04 -31.64 18.09
CA ALA A 791 -18.24 -32.74 17.52
C ALA A 791 -17.85 -32.54 16.03
N THR A 792 -18.69 -31.89 15.22
CA THR A 792 -18.33 -31.37 13.88
C THR A 792 -19.09 -30.05 13.63
N PRO A 793 -18.59 -29.15 12.77
CA PRO A 793 -19.29 -27.90 12.46
C PRO A 793 -20.55 -28.08 11.60
N ASP A 794 -20.78 -29.23 10.97
CA ASP A 794 -21.90 -29.42 10.04
C ASP A 794 -23.28 -29.25 10.66
N GLY A 795 -23.42 -29.41 11.98
CA GLY A 795 -24.63 -29.03 12.71
C GLY A 795 -24.85 -27.52 12.64
N ALA A 796 -23.90 -26.76 13.19
CA ALA A 796 -23.93 -25.30 13.23
C ALA A 796 -24.03 -24.66 11.83
N ARG A 797 -23.26 -25.14 10.85
CA ARG A 797 -23.26 -24.65 9.46
C ARG A 797 -24.64 -24.75 8.80
N ARG A 798 -25.39 -25.84 9.06
CA ARG A 798 -26.78 -25.99 8.57
C ARG A 798 -27.75 -25.04 9.28
N THR A 799 -27.56 -24.81 10.58
CA THR A 799 -28.36 -23.83 11.34
C THR A 799 -28.09 -22.40 10.85
N VAL A 800 -26.83 -22.04 10.57
CA VAL A 800 -26.46 -20.75 9.98
C VAL A 800 -27.10 -20.57 8.61
N ALA A 801 -26.99 -21.54 7.70
CA ALA A 801 -27.61 -21.47 6.37
C ALA A 801 -29.15 -21.28 6.45
N GLY A 802 -29.79 -21.92 7.43
CA GLY A 802 -31.22 -21.79 7.73
C GLY A 802 -31.61 -20.58 8.59
N ALA A 803 -30.68 -19.67 8.94
CA ALA A 803 -31.00 -18.52 9.78
C ALA A 803 -31.97 -17.55 9.06
N PRO A 804 -32.94 -16.96 9.79
CA PRO A 804 -33.92 -16.03 9.25
C PRO A 804 -33.46 -14.57 9.30
N VAL A 805 -33.96 -13.78 8.36
CA VAL A 805 -34.03 -12.31 8.47
C VAL A 805 -35.05 -11.94 9.54
N ALA A 806 -34.81 -10.86 10.29
CA ALA A 806 -35.83 -10.22 11.12
C ALA A 806 -36.12 -8.81 10.59
N ASP A 807 -37.38 -8.38 10.66
CA ASP A 807 -37.83 -7.06 10.18
C ASP A 807 -37.56 -5.96 11.23
N LEU A 808 -36.29 -5.84 11.62
CA LEU A 808 -35.80 -5.11 12.80
C LEU A 808 -34.34 -4.64 12.60
N ASP A 809 -34.00 -3.48 13.16
CA ASP A 809 -32.63 -2.92 13.24
C ASP A 809 -31.67 -3.85 14.03
N ALA A 810 -30.41 -3.96 13.60
CA ALA A 810 -29.39 -4.75 14.28
C ALA A 810 -28.81 -4.04 15.51
N ARG A 811 -28.86 -4.70 16.67
CA ARG A 811 -28.38 -4.16 17.95
C ARG A 811 -26.85 -4.26 18.10
N VAL A 812 -26.07 -3.85 17.09
CA VAL A 812 -24.60 -4.04 16.98
C VAL A 812 -23.85 -3.69 18.27
N ALA A 813 -24.03 -2.47 18.81
CA ALA A 813 -23.38 -2.03 20.04
C ALA A 813 -23.65 -2.93 21.26
N ASP A 814 -24.89 -3.41 21.40
CA ASP A 814 -25.32 -4.25 22.52
C ASP A 814 -24.90 -5.72 22.29
N GLY A 815 -24.88 -6.16 21.03
CA GLY A 815 -24.32 -7.43 20.58
C GLY A 815 -22.83 -7.56 20.89
N ILE A 816 -22.03 -6.53 20.60
CA ILE A 816 -20.60 -6.48 20.92
C ILE A 816 -20.40 -6.62 22.44
N ARG A 817 -21.13 -5.83 23.25
CA ARG A 817 -21.07 -5.92 24.73
C ARG A 817 -21.42 -7.31 25.24
N ALA A 818 -22.53 -7.89 24.77
CA ALA A 818 -22.98 -9.22 25.16
C ALA A 818 -22.00 -10.32 24.68
N GLY A 819 -21.39 -10.15 23.51
CA GLY A 819 -20.41 -11.08 22.95
C GLY A 819 -19.08 -11.06 23.70
N LEU A 820 -18.56 -9.86 23.99
CA LEU A 820 -17.41 -9.67 24.88
C LEU A 820 -17.66 -10.31 26.25
N ALA A 821 -18.85 -10.11 26.83
CA ALA A 821 -19.20 -10.76 28.10
C ALA A 821 -19.22 -12.30 27.97
N THR A 822 -19.81 -12.84 26.89
CA THR A 822 -19.90 -14.29 26.64
C THR A 822 -18.52 -14.95 26.45
N LEU A 823 -17.56 -14.24 25.84
CA LEU A 823 -16.20 -14.73 25.62
C LEU A 823 -15.29 -14.55 26.85
N ARG A 824 -15.58 -13.57 27.70
CA ARG A 824 -14.87 -13.33 28.97
C ARG A 824 -15.37 -14.23 30.11
N ASP A 825 -16.67 -14.57 30.13
CA ASP A 825 -17.28 -15.48 31.11
C ASP A 825 -16.77 -16.93 31.01
N GLY A 826 -16.86 -17.70 32.09
CA GLY A 826 -16.30 -19.04 32.25
C GLY A 826 -15.03 -19.08 33.12
N PRO A 827 -14.21 -20.15 33.03
CA PRO A 827 -12.97 -20.23 33.78
C PRO A 827 -12.00 -19.10 33.42
N SER A 828 -11.13 -18.72 34.37
CA SER A 828 -10.00 -17.82 34.15
C SER A 828 -8.87 -18.50 33.39
N ASP A 829 -9.19 -19.06 32.22
CA ASP A 829 -8.25 -19.61 31.26
C ASP A 829 -7.85 -18.57 30.21
N ASP A 830 -6.63 -18.68 29.68
CA ASP A 830 -6.07 -17.75 28.68
C ASP A 830 -6.30 -18.20 27.23
N ARG A 831 -7.27 -19.10 27.01
CA ARG A 831 -7.64 -19.58 25.67
C ARG A 831 -7.90 -18.41 24.73
N PRO A 832 -7.51 -18.53 23.45
CA PRO A 832 -7.64 -17.44 22.50
C PRO A 832 -9.14 -17.17 22.25
N ARG A 833 -9.50 -15.89 22.27
CA ARG A 833 -10.88 -15.39 22.20
C ARG A 833 -11.04 -14.53 20.96
N LEU A 834 -11.99 -14.90 20.10
CA LEU A 834 -12.35 -14.18 18.89
C LEU A 834 -13.84 -13.86 18.88
N LEU A 835 -14.17 -12.58 18.74
CA LEU A 835 -15.49 -12.13 18.37
C LEU A 835 -15.46 -11.79 16.87
N VAL A 836 -16.33 -12.42 16.09
CA VAL A 836 -16.52 -12.05 14.69
C VAL A 836 -17.79 -11.19 14.60
N LEU A 837 -17.75 -10.06 13.90
CA LEU A 837 -18.94 -9.30 13.51
C LEU A 837 -19.11 -9.37 12.00
N VAL A 838 -20.32 -9.67 11.51
CA VAL A 838 -20.66 -9.66 10.09
C VAL A 838 -21.90 -8.80 9.88
N THR A 839 -21.78 -7.73 9.09
CA THR A 839 -22.80 -6.68 8.91
C THR A 839 -22.69 -6.00 7.53
N ASP A 840 -23.65 -5.13 7.18
CA ASP A 840 -23.56 -4.19 6.05
C ASP A 840 -23.28 -2.74 6.48
N ASP A 841 -22.96 -2.54 7.76
CA ASP A 841 -22.55 -1.29 8.41
C ASP A 841 -23.58 -0.15 8.46
N GLU A 842 -24.83 -0.40 8.03
CA GLU A 842 -25.94 0.54 8.18
C GLU A 842 -26.20 0.83 9.68
N ASP A 843 -26.43 -0.22 10.47
CA ASP A 843 -26.59 -0.14 11.93
C ASP A 843 -25.30 0.31 12.66
N SER A 844 -24.11 -0.06 12.14
CA SER A 844 -22.82 0.40 12.69
C SER A 844 -22.66 1.93 12.61
N ALA A 845 -23.10 2.53 11.50
CA ALA A 845 -22.99 3.96 11.25
C ALA A 845 -23.86 4.81 12.21
N GLY A 846 -24.96 4.24 12.72
CA GLY A 846 -25.84 4.87 13.71
C GLY A 846 -25.20 5.11 15.09
N ILE A 847 -24.07 4.44 15.41
CA ILE A 847 -23.49 4.46 16.75
C ILE A 847 -22.74 5.79 16.99
N GLY A 848 -23.28 6.59 17.92
CA GLY A 848 -22.76 7.92 18.25
C GLY A 848 -21.33 7.90 18.81
N LYS A 849 -20.52 8.92 18.49
CA LYS A 849 -19.06 8.92 18.78
C LYS A 849 -18.69 8.49 20.21
N ARG A 850 -19.35 9.02 21.24
CA ARG A 850 -19.06 8.67 22.64
C ARG A 850 -19.24 7.17 22.91
N GLU A 851 -20.26 6.57 22.31
CA GLU A 851 -20.56 5.15 22.48
C GLU A 851 -19.53 4.28 21.73
N ARG A 852 -19.10 4.69 20.53
CA ARG A 852 -17.97 4.06 19.81
C ARG A 852 -16.67 4.15 20.61
N ASP A 853 -16.36 5.32 21.16
CA ASP A 853 -15.16 5.54 21.99
C ASP A 853 -15.18 4.66 23.26
N THR A 854 -16.36 4.44 23.87
CA THR A 854 -16.53 3.47 24.98
C THR A 854 -16.41 2.01 24.51
N LEU A 855 -17.07 1.62 23.42
CA LEU A 855 -17.01 0.24 22.89
C LEU A 855 -15.59 -0.20 22.55
N VAL A 856 -14.79 0.69 21.94
CA VAL A 856 -13.38 0.42 21.61
C VAL A 856 -12.53 0.25 22.88
N ALA A 857 -12.79 1.03 23.94
CA ALA A 857 -12.12 0.87 25.23
C ALA A 857 -12.55 -0.42 25.97
N ASP A 858 -13.85 -0.75 25.96
CA ASP A 858 -14.40 -1.97 26.55
C ASP A 858 -13.92 -3.24 25.80
N ALA A 859 -13.65 -3.13 24.49
CA ALA A 859 -13.06 -4.20 23.68
C ALA A 859 -11.59 -4.45 24.03
N ALA A 860 -10.79 -3.39 24.15
CA ALA A 860 -9.37 -3.46 24.53
C ALA A 860 -9.12 -3.95 25.98
N ALA A 861 -10.15 -3.96 26.83
CA ALA A 861 -10.03 -4.38 28.22
C ALA A 861 -9.67 -5.89 28.40
N ALA A 862 -9.02 -6.21 29.51
CA ALA A 862 -8.71 -7.59 29.88
C ALA A 862 -9.94 -8.32 30.50
N PRO A 863 -10.12 -9.64 30.27
CA PRO A 863 -9.38 -10.50 29.35
C PRO A 863 -9.60 -10.07 27.89
N LEU A 864 -8.53 -9.96 27.11
CA LEU A 864 -8.62 -9.46 25.74
C LEU A 864 -9.41 -10.44 24.87
N VAL A 865 -10.30 -9.87 24.06
CA VAL A 865 -11.02 -10.57 22.99
C VAL A 865 -10.58 -9.90 21.70
N ARG A 866 -10.02 -10.68 20.78
CA ARG A 866 -9.71 -10.22 19.42
C ARG A 866 -11.02 -10.01 18.67
N ILE A 867 -11.19 -8.89 17.98
CA ILE A 867 -12.40 -8.62 17.18
C ILE A 867 -12.04 -8.62 15.70
N VAL A 868 -12.69 -9.50 14.93
CA VAL A 868 -12.62 -9.46 13.47
C VAL A 868 -13.96 -9.01 12.93
N THR A 869 -13.97 -7.87 12.25
CA THR A 869 -15.17 -7.30 11.64
C THR A 869 -15.18 -7.59 10.15
N VAL A 870 -16.38 -7.75 9.59
CA VAL A 870 -16.62 -8.22 8.22
C VAL A 870 -17.73 -7.38 7.63
N SER A 871 -17.34 -6.34 6.88
CA SER A 871 -18.28 -5.54 6.10
C SER A 871 -18.62 -6.28 4.81
N LEU A 872 -19.91 -6.42 4.53
CA LEU A 872 -20.40 -6.95 3.26
C LEU A 872 -20.69 -5.85 2.23
N ARG A 873 -20.24 -4.62 2.50
CA ARG A 873 -20.21 -3.48 1.59
C ARG A 873 -18.78 -2.92 1.54
N ASN A 874 -18.53 -1.95 0.67
CA ASN A 874 -17.22 -1.30 0.59
C ASN A 874 -17.21 -0.07 1.51
N GLY A 875 -16.14 0.09 2.30
CA GLY A 875 -15.90 1.25 3.16
C GLY A 875 -16.32 1.08 4.63
N GLY A 876 -16.73 -0.11 5.08
CA GLY A 876 -16.93 -0.38 6.51
C GLY A 876 -15.61 -0.32 7.28
N CYS A 877 -14.55 -0.81 6.64
CA CYS A 877 -13.16 -0.75 7.11
C CYS A 877 -12.43 0.56 6.79
N ALA A 878 -13.17 1.65 6.52
CA ALA A 878 -12.56 2.96 6.34
C ALA A 878 -11.87 3.43 7.64
N PRO A 879 -10.63 3.97 7.58
CA PRO A 879 -9.88 4.38 8.77
C PRO A 879 -10.64 5.35 9.70
N GLY A 880 -10.68 5.04 11.00
CA GLY A 880 -11.45 5.78 12.00
C GLY A 880 -12.94 5.40 12.09
N GLY A 881 -13.37 4.36 11.35
CA GLY A 881 -14.66 3.69 11.50
C GLY A 881 -14.89 3.13 12.91
N LEU A 882 -16.02 2.45 13.14
CA LEU A 882 -16.13 1.62 14.36
C LEU A 882 -15.23 0.39 14.23
N ASP A 883 -15.35 -0.28 13.09
CA ASP A 883 -14.89 -1.64 12.86
C ASP A 883 -13.37 -1.71 12.67
N ASP A 884 -12.80 -0.80 11.90
CA ASP A 884 -11.35 -0.50 11.86
C ASP A 884 -10.76 -0.31 13.28
N ARG A 885 -11.38 0.55 14.10
CA ARG A 885 -10.91 0.83 15.47
C ARG A 885 -11.08 -0.33 16.44
N LEU A 886 -12.08 -1.19 16.25
CA LEU A 886 -12.23 -2.43 17.01
C LEU A 886 -11.15 -3.45 16.63
N GLY A 887 -10.79 -3.52 15.35
CA GLY A 887 -9.63 -4.27 14.86
C GLY A 887 -8.32 -3.77 15.49
N GLU A 888 -7.98 -2.50 15.30
CA GLU A 888 -6.75 -1.88 15.83
C GLU A 888 -6.62 -2.10 17.36
N ALA A 889 -7.65 -1.72 18.12
CA ALA A 889 -7.60 -1.75 19.59
C ALA A 889 -7.57 -3.15 20.21
N THR A 890 -7.82 -4.21 19.43
CA THR A 890 -7.85 -5.60 19.93
C THR A 890 -6.78 -6.51 19.29
N GLY A 891 -5.96 -5.98 18.37
CA GLY A 891 -5.09 -6.82 17.53
C GLY A 891 -5.86 -7.71 16.54
N GLY A 892 -7.08 -7.31 16.23
CA GLY A 892 -7.97 -7.94 15.26
C GLY A 892 -7.71 -7.50 13.83
N ARG A 893 -8.75 -7.51 13.00
CA ARG A 893 -8.75 -6.99 11.63
C ARG A 893 -10.16 -6.51 11.27
N CYS A 894 -10.25 -5.58 10.33
CA CYS A 894 -11.47 -5.35 9.57
C CYS A 894 -11.30 -5.92 8.16
N LEU A 895 -12.33 -6.60 7.65
CA LEU A 895 -12.40 -7.20 6.32
C LEU A 895 -13.54 -6.54 5.53
N ASP A 896 -13.22 -5.79 4.49
CA ASP A 896 -14.18 -5.15 3.58
C ASP A 896 -14.61 -6.12 2.47
N LEU A 897 -15.74 -5.86 1.79
CA LEU A 897 -16.26 -6.76 0.74
C LEU A 897 -15.23 -7.04 -0.36
N SER A 898 -14.82 -8.32 -0.47
CA SER A 898 -13.91 -8.81 -1.50
C SER A 898 -14.33 -10.20 -2.02
N ASP A 899 -13.86 -10.58 -3.21
CA ASP A 899 -14.23 -11.86 -3.86
C ASP A 899 -13.86 -13.12 -3.05
N ASP A 900 -13.00 -13.01 -2.03
CA ASP A 900 -12.81 -14.08 -1.05
C ASP A 900 -12.62 -13.61 0.40
N ILE A 901 -13.45 -12.63 0.81
CA ILE A 901 -13.68 -12.28 2.22
C ILE A 901 -13.97 -13.52 3.10
N THR A 902 -14.60 -14.55 2.52
CA THR A 902 -14.82 -15.87 3.12
C THR A 902 -13.54 -16.62 3.46
N THR A 903 -12.51 -16.54 2.60
CA THR A 903 -11.18 -17.11 2.83
C THR A 903 -10.43 -16.34 3.89
N GLU A 904 -10.48 -15.01 3.85
CA GLU A 904 -9.84 -14.15 4.84
C GLU A 904 -10.41 -14.40 6.25
N LEU A 905 -11.74 -14.49 6.40
CA LEU A 905 -12.34 -14.80 7.70
C LEU A 905 -11.96 -16.21 8.19
N ALA A 906 -11.91 -17.22 7.31
CA ALA A 906 -11.48 -18.57 7.69
C ALA A 906 -10.03 -18.55 8.24
N ALA A 907 -9.12 -17.83 7.59
CA ALA A 907 -7.75 -17.68 8.07
C ALA A 907 -7.66 -16.97 9.43
N GLU A 908 -8.48 -15.94 9.67
CA GLU A 908 -8.50 -15.24 10.97
C GLU A 908 -9.15 -16.08 12.09
N VAL A 909 -10.10 -16.95 11.76
CA VAL A 909 -10.68 -17.94 12.69
C VAL A 909 -9.67 -19.05 13.01
N ALA A 910 -8.89 -19.52 12.02
CA ALA A 910 -7.82 -20.52 12.21
C ALA A 910 -6.66 -20.02 13.08
N LYS A 911 -6.47 -18.70 13.23
CA LYS A 911 -5.55 -18.09 14.21
C LYS A 911 -6.08 -18.16 15.67
N THR A 912 -7.30 -18.66 15.88
CA THR A 912 -7.95 -18.75 17.20
C THR A 912 -8.43 -20.17 17.52
N GLY A 913 -9.04 -20.87 16.57
CA GLY A 913 -9.49 -22.26 16.73
C GLY A 913 -8.57 -23.24 16.01
N THR A 914 -8.02 -24.20 16.75
CA THR A 914 -7.18 -25.30 16.22
C THR A 914 -7.41 -26.61 17.01
N GLY A 915 -8.68 -26.92 17.35
CA GLY A 915 -9.02 -27.99 18.29
C GLY A 915 -8.64 -29.40 17.85
N ASP A 916 -9.01 -29.79 16.63
CA ASP A 916 -8.52 -30.91 15.79
C ASP A 916 -9.14 -30.71 14.37
N ALA A 917 -8.61 -29.81 13.55
CA ALA A 917 -9.02 -29.72 12.15
C ALA A 917 -8.35 -30.85 11.34
N GLN A 918 -9.13 -31.60 10.54
CA GLN A 918 -8.66 -32.75 9.72
C GLN A 918 -8.59 -32.39 8.23
#